data_AF-B9FKN5-F1
#
_entry.id   AF-B9FKN5-F1
#
_cell.length_a   1.000
_cell.length_b   1.000
_cell.length_c   1.000
_cell.angle_alpha   90.00
_cell.angle_beta   90.00
_cell.angle_gamma   90.00
#
_symmetry.space_group_name_H-M   'P 1'
#
loop_
_entity.id
_entity.type
_entity.pdbx_description
1 polymer ?
#
loop_
_entity_poly.entity_id
_entity_poly.type
_entity_poly.pdbx_seq_one_letter_code
_entity_poly.pdbx_strand_id
1 'polypeptide(L)'
;MSLLLRRLAGAAAGRHLRRALSTAASRPPWRMILTEAELDRSGAPSRSARASLDLVEPPRSSRLSVPAHFVNPGPLPDAEGDAVGFVGWVIGGSGDGLLLLKFYDTRYHAPVVANVRLAVALQLSRTTSEGVLDPDVGHFVCNPLSGQMYRLPPAIETTKYSTGRGLLTRSESRHGPPDRYVVAELTRGESGSSVLRRFMSETEEWDDVATVRSSSGSERAAAAERVMHLDHQVVAFGGRLWWVDVSWGALSVDPFSDRPEERFVELPKGSVLPDLTGIGGRRILGLYRRMGVSEGKLRYVEVSNAKKPFVVSAFSLDDEGSSWTLEHRMEITPSWKGELKVPEKPRIGAIDPLNANVVYLIFLHEVLAVDMAKGEVIGRSSPDDVNSSSVVPCILPPWLESCQIPSAAEELHSIMCNKNNIRNVLVIADAGHGKTAILDSLVATAGITSQEVTESNSLISLYYEMPEDSLRSYKDKRAGNGHLINLIDSPVCCNLSNDVQPALCIMDGALVVVDSFEGVTLWTKTSIREALNMKIQPVFTLNKIDRFFLEQNVDGEKAYQTLSSLIDSVNATMSSHKDAQVYPTKGTVVFSSGLHGWAVAISNFAKMYSSKFKVEESKMIDRLWGENFFDLATKKWTKKNTGTATCKRGFVQFCYEPIREIMNACMNSKHKLWPMLEKIHVTVSSPAKELVGIELVKYVIQAWLPACSALSEMMMYHIPSPEKAQRHCVGNFGVDLDNIYHTSVRNCDAEGPLVLYVSKMTLALGKGRYFALGRVFSGKVTSGMNVQFLSPSYGIGERKDLYIKCIKSSLIWIGDKRELVEGSSCSSIPGHRDLFDKATYTTVNCMEHKQGLENHSHWKHCVCVYFRPVN
;
A
#
# COMPACT_ATOMS: atom_id res chain seq x y z
N MET A 1 16.05 -13.19 37.66
CA MET A 1 16.40 -12.84 36.26
C MET A 1 15.53 -11.72 35.66
N SER A 2 14.20 -11.80 35.70
CA SER A 2 13.30 -10.80 35.04
C SER A 2 13.62 -9.32 35.32
N LEU A 3 13.95 -8.95 36.55
CA LEU A 3 14.37 -7.58 36.91
C LEU A 3 15.66 -7.12 36.20
N LEU A 4 16.62 -8.01 35.96
CA LEU A 4 17.81 -7.69 35.17
C LEU A 4 17.48 -7.53 33.68
N LEU A 5 16.58 -8.36 33.15
CA LEU A 5 16.12 -8.27 31.77
C LEU A 5 15.32 -6.98 31.50
N ARG A 6 14.44 -6.56 32.44
CA ARG A 6 13.78 -5.25 32.36
C ARG A 6 14.77 -4.08 32.45
N ARG A 7 15.80 -4.17 33.32
CA ARG A 7 16.89 -3.16 33.36
C ARG A 7 17.68 -3.10 32.05
N LEU A 8 17.97 -4.25 31.42
CA LEU A 8 18.66 -4.29 30.11
C LEU A 8 17.77 -3.75 28.97
N ALA A 9 16.46 -4.01 28.98
CA ALA A 9 15.52 -3.46 28.01
C ALA A 9 15.36 -1.94 28.15
N GLY A 10 15.23 -1.42 29.37
CA GLY A 10 15.21 0.02 29.65
C GLY A 10 16.53 0.71 29.27
N ALA A 11 17.66 0.12 29.64
CA ALA A 11 18.98 0.62 29.25
C ALA A 11 19.27 0.53 27.75
N ALA A 12 18.63 -0.40 27.02
CA ALA A 12 18.64 -0.43 25.56
C ALA A 12 17.81 0.73 24.98
N ALA A 13 16.57 0.93 25.45
CA ALA A 13 15.73 2.06 25.05
C ALA A 13 16.42 3.43 25.26
N GLY A 14 17.00 3.67 26.45
CA GLY A 14 17.79 4.88 26.73
C GLY A 14 19.07 4.99 25.89
N ARG A 15 19.69 3.87 25.48
CA ARG A 15 20.84 3.88 24.55
C ARG A 15 20.44 4.18 23.11
N HIS A 16 19.24 3.82 22.67
CA HIS A 16 18.74 4.16 21.33
C HIS A 16 18.54 5.68 21.16
N LEU A 17 18.18 6.39 22.24
CA LEU A 17 18.00 7.86 22.27
C LEU A 17 19.31 8.67 22.22
N ARG A 18 20.50 8.06 22.40
CA ARG A 18 21.79 8.77 22.34
C ARG A 18 22.25 9.14 20.92
N ARG A 19 21.45 8.93 19.87
CA ARG A 19 21.82 9.24 18.49
C ARG A 19 21.66 10.72 18.14
N ALA A 20 22.60 11.20 17.32
CA ALA A 20 22.66 12.50 16.64
C ALA A 20 22.82 13.77 17.49
N LEU A 21 21.90 14.10 18.41
CA LEU A 21 21.76 15.51 18.86
C LEU A 21 22.83 15.97 19.88
N SER A 22 23.42 15.04 20.62
CA SER A 22 24.40 15.30 21.70
C SER A 22 25.85 15.46 21.20
N THR A 23 26.19 14.95 20.01
CA THR A 23 27.57 14.95 19.49
C THR A 23 27.83 16.12 18.54
N ALA A 24 28.80 16.99 18.88
CA ALA A 24 29.04 18.27 18.22
C ALA A 24 29.43 18.23 16.73
N ALA A 25 29.71 17.05 16.15
CA ALA A 25 30.20 16.92 14.78
C ALA A 25 29.11 16.88 13.69
N SER A 26 27.83 16.67 14.04
CA SER A 26 26.76 16.49 13.05
C SER A 26 25.36 16.81 13.59
N ARG A 27 25.15 18.04 14.07
CA ARG A 27 23.81 18.54 14.40
C ARG A 27 23.04 18.83 13.11
N PRO A 28 21.92 18.13 12.80
CA PRO A 28 21.12 18.44 11.61
C PRO A 28 20.46 19.81 11.75
N PRO A 29 20.18 20.53 10.64
CA PRO A 29 19.39 21.75 10.69
C PRO A 29 17.96 21.47 11.20
N TRP A 30 17.29 22.51 11.71
CA TRP A 30 15.89 22.44 12.12
C TRP A 30 15.18 23.76 11.79
N ARG A 31 13.84 23.72 11.76
CA ARG A 31 12.97 24.86 11.45
C ARG A 31 11.78 24.94 12.40
N MET A 32 11.37 26.16 12.73
CA MET A 32 10.18 26.44 13.52
C MET A 32 9.01 26.66 12.55
N ILE A 33 8.13 25.67 12.40
CA ILE A 33 7.05 25.72 11.40
C ILE A 33 5.77 26.27 12.06
N LEU A 34 5.06 27.21 11.42
CA LEU A 34 3.74 27.65 11.90
C LEU A 34 2.74 26.47 11.92
N THR A 35 1.85 26.41 12.91
CA THR A 35 0.78 25.38 12.92
C THR A 35 -0.31 25.62 11.89
N GLU A 36 -0.40 26.79 11.28
CA GLU A 36 -1.30 27.09 10.17
C GLU A 36 -0.59 26.80 8.84
N ALA A 37 -1.20 25.96 8.01
CA ALA A 37 -0.69 25.63 6.68
C ALA A 37 -1.45 26.44 5.62
N GLU A 38 -0.70 27.22 4.84
CA GLU A 38 -1.25 28.07 3.79
C GLU A 38 -1.71 27.20 2.61
N LEU A 39 -2.79 27.59 1.94
CA LEU A 39 -3.31 26.87 0.77
C LEU A 39 -3.07 27.67 -0.49
N ASP A 40 -2.20 27.18 -1.37
CA ASP A 40 -1.98 27.82 -2.68
C ASP A 40 -3.18 27.57 -3.60
N ARG A 41 -3.87 28.66 -3.94
CA ARG A 41 -5.00 28.73 -4.86
C ARG A 41 -4.64 29.41 -6.19
N SER A 42 -3.39 29.79 -6.41
CA SER A 42 -2.94 30.62 -7.53
C SER A 42 -2.65 29.86 -8.82
N GLY A 43 -2.30 28.57 -8.71
CA GLY A 43 -1.97 27.72 -9.85
C GLY A 43 -3.15 26.92 -10.41
N ALA A 44 -3.17 26.74 -11.73
CA ALA A 44 -3.91 25.65 -12.36
C ALA A 44 -3.37 24.28 -11.85
N PRO A 45 -4.20 23.23 -11.75
CA PRO A 45 -3.76 21.92 -11.26
C PRO A 45 -2.66 21.33 -12.15
N SER A 46 -1.44 21.30 -11.61
CA SER A 46 -0.22 20.88 -12.32
C SER A 46 0.52 19.81 -11.54
N ARG A 47 0.92 18.73 -12.23
CA ARG A 47 1.64 17.58 -11.64
C ARG A 47 3.05 17.91 -11.14
N SER A 48 3.52 19.15 -11.32
CA SER A 48 4.79 19.64 -10.79
C SER A 48 4.64 20.44 -9.50
N ALA A 49 3.41 20.81 -9.12
CA ALA A 49 3.15 21.50 -7.86
C ALA A 49 3.32 20.52 -6.69
N ARG A 50 3.97 20.98 -5.62
CA ARG A 50 4.27 20.21 -4.41
C ARG A 50 3.99 21.06 -3.17
N ALA A 51 3.92 20.44 -2.00
CA ALA A 51 4.01 21.21 -0.76
C ALA A 51 5.40 21.91 -0.71
N SER A 52 5.45 23.13 -0.20
CA SER A 52 6.69 23.92 -0.10
C SER A 52 6.84 24.56 1.27
N LEU A 53 8.05 24.52 1.83
CA LEU A 53 8.39 25.10 3.11
C LEU A 53 9.36 26.27 2.91
N ASP A 54 9.01 27.47 3.40
CA ASP A 54 9.94 28.60 3.44
C ASP A 54 11.01 28.37 4.52
N LEU A 55 12.28 28.19 4.14
CA LEU A 55 13.35 27.67 5.01
C LEU A 55 14.04 28.74 5.88
N VAL A 56 13.26 29.53 6.61
CA VAL A 56 13.74 30.61 7.50
C VAL A 56 14.29 30.08 8.83
N GLU A 57 15.39 30.67 9.32
CA GLU A 57 16.03 30.23 10.58
C GLU A 57 15.28 30.76 11.83
N PRO A 58 15.15 29.94 12.90
CA PRO A 58 14.62 30.39 14.19
C PRO A 58 15.40 31.61 14.75
N PRO A 59 14.74 32.59 15.39
CA PRO A 59 13.37 32.59 15.90
C PRO A 59 12.27 32.93 14.89
N ARG A 60 12.59 33.19 13.62
CA ARG A 60 11.55 33.37 12.58
C ARG A 60 10.87 32.03 12.30
N SER A 61 9.62 32.08 11.84
CA SER A 61 8.81 30.89 11.60
C SER A 61 8.66 30.59 10.11
N SER A 62 8.98 29.35 9.72
CA SER A 62 8.72 28.77 8.40
C SER A 62 7.23 28.63 8.13
N ARG A 63 6.80 29.03 6.93
CA ARG A 63 5.46 28.80 6.39
C ARG A 63 5.46 27.56 5.50
N LEU A 64 4.48 26.67 5.70
CA LEU A 64 4.20 25.54 4.83
C LEU A 64 3.03 25.90 3.91
N SER A 65 3.26 25.91 2.60
CA SER A 65 2.24 26.10 1.58
C SER A 65 1.89 24.76 0.92
N VAL A 66 0.60 24.48 0.74
CA VAL A 66 0.10 23.25 0.13
C VAL A 66 -0.84 23.58 -1.03
N PRO A 67 -0.58 23.07 -2.26
CA PRO A 67 -1.45 23.29 -3.40
C PRO A 67 -2.88 22.74 -3.20
N ALA A 68 -3.89 23.55 -3.54
CA ALA A 68 -5.29 23.26 -3.24
C ALA A 68 -5.81 21.90 -3.75
N HIS A 69 -5.31 21.41 -4.89
CA HIS A 69 -5.78 20.18 -5.52
C HIS A 69 -5.44 18.89 -4.74
N PHE A 70 -4.38 18.89 -3.90
CA PHE A 70 -4.11 17.77 -2.99
C PHE A 70 -5.21 17.62 -1.92
N VAL A 71 -5.79 18.74 -1.49
CA VAL A 71 -6.85 18.76 -0.48
C VAL A 71 -8.19 18.37 -1.09
N ASN A 72 -8.54 18.92 -2.25
CA ASN A 72 -9.78 18.61 -2.97
C ASN A 72 -9.52 18.46 -4.49
N PRO A 73 -9.63 17.25 -5.06
CA PRO A 73 -9.40 16.99 -6.48
C PRO A 73 -10.64 17.23 -7.38
N GLY A 74 -11.72 17.81 -6.85
CA GLY A 74 -12.86 18.26 -7.64
C GLY A 74 -12.60 19.62 -8.30
N PRO A 75 -13.40 20.01 -9.32
CA PRO A 75 -13.38 21.38 -9.80
C PRO A 75 -13.80 22.34 -8.68
N LEU A 76 -13.14 23.50 -8.62
CA LEU A 76 -13.60 24.63 -7.82
C LEU A 76 -14.98 25.07 -8.35
N PRO A 77 -15.94 25.46 -7.48
CA PRO A 77 -17.24 25.95 -7.93
C PRO A 77 -17.11 27.29 -8.66
N ASP A 78 -18.06 27.56 -9.56
CA ASP A 78 -18.13 28.81 -10.32
C ASP A 78 -18.31 30.03 -9.40
N ALA A 79 -17.75 31.17 -9.81
CA ALA A 79 -17.55 32.36 -8.99
C ALA A 79 -18.82 33.05 -8.44
N GLU A 80 -20.01 32.63 -8.87
CA GLU A 80 -21.31 33.21 -8.48
C GLU A 80 -22.19 32.29 -7.61
N GLY A 81 -21.78 31.04 -7.36
CA GLY A 81 -22.62 30.02 -6.70
C GLY A 81 -22.28 29.72 -5.23
N ASP A 82 -21.11 29.13 -4.99
CA ASP A 82 -20.72 28.54 -3.70
C ASP A 82 -19.34 29.03 -3.24
N ALA A 83 -19.20 29.32 -1.95
CA ALA A 83 -17.92 29.64 -1.34
C ALA A 83 -17.31 28.41 -0.64
N VAL A 84 -16.01 28.16 -0.85
CA VAL A 84 -15.29 27.06 -0.18
C VAL A 84 -14.24 27.60 0.80
N GLY A 85 -14.52 27.37 2.08
CA GLY A 85 -13.57 27.56 3.17
C GLY A 85 -12.66 26.34 3.30
N PHE A 86 -11.36 26.57 3.16
CA PHE A 86 -10.32 25.58 3.43
C PHE A 86 -9.43 26.11 4.54
N VAL A 87 -9.08 25.27 5.52
CA VAL A 87 -8.10 25.61 6.57
C VAL A 87 -7.19 24.41 6.83
N GLY A 88 -5.88 24.61 6.70
CA GLY A 88 -4.85 23.60 6.96
C GLY A 88 -4.15 23.81 8.31
N TRP A 89 -3.83 22.70 8.99
CA TRP A 89 -3.11 22.70 10.26
C TRP A 89 -1.98 21.67 10.27
N VAL A 90 -0.77 22.06 10.68
CA VAL A 90 0.31 21.15 11.07
C VAL A 90 0.02 20.66 12.50
N ILE A 91 -0.45 19.43 12.64
CA ILE A 91 -0.88 18.88 13.94
C ILE A 91 0.21 18.05 14.64
N GLY A 92 1.16 17.49 13.89
CA GLY A 92 2.25 16.69 14.44
C GLY A 92 3.51 16.72 13.59
N GLY A 93 4.62 16.27 14.16
CA GLY A 93 5.88 16.01 13.46
C GLY A 93 6.58 14.81 14.08
N SER A 94 7.26 14.01 13.26
CA SER A 94 8.09 12.90 13.73
C SER A 94 9.49 13.37 14.12
N GLY A 95 10.23 12.55 14.87
CA GLY A 95 11.64 12.83 15.19
C GLY A 95 12.58 12.82 13.96
N ASP A 96 12.07 12.34 12.83
CA ASP A 96 12.77 12.16 11.55
C ASP A 96 12.42 13.24 10.51
N GLY A 97 11.56 14.21 10.86
CA GLY A 97 11.27 15.39 10.03
C GLY A 97 10.04 15.29 9.12
N LEU A 98 9.29 14.18 9.16
CA LEU A 98 7.98 14.09 8.49
C LEU A 98 6.91 14.82 9.31
N LEU A 99 5.97 15.47 8.64
CA LEU A 99 4.87 16.24 9.24
C LEU A 99 3.54 15.52 9.09
N LEU A 100 2.65 15.71 10.07
CA LEU A 100 1.26 15.29 10.03
C LEU A 100 0.35 16.52 9.90
N LEU A 101 -0.42 16.57 8.82
CA LEU A 101 -1.29 17.69 8.44
C LEU A 101 -2.77 17.30 8.55
N LYS A 102 -3.62 18.28 8.88
CA LYS A 102 -5.08 18.17 8.92
C LYS A 102 -5.72 19.33 8.16
N PHE A 103 -6.55 19.03 7.17
CA PHE A 103 -7.30 20.03 6.39
C PHE A 103 -8.80 19.85 6.60
N TYR A 104 -9.51 20.98 6.71
CA TYR A 104 -10.97 21.04 6.71
C TYR A 104 -11.45 21.60 5.36
N ASP A 105 -12.38 20.92 4.68
CA ASP A 105 -13.17 21.42 3.54
C ASP A 105 -14.57 21.78 4.07
N THR A 106 -14.97 23.04 3.88
CA THR A 106 -16.27 23.58 4.24
C THR A 106 -16.89 24.30 3.05
N ARG A 107 -18.07 23.84 2.61
CA ARG A 107 -18.80 24.41 1.47
C ARG A 107 -20.00 25.21 1.97
N TYR A 108 -20.17 26.40 1.43
CA TYR A 108 -21.22 27.35 1.81
C TYR A 108 -21.98 27.80 0.56
N HIS A 109 -23.31 27.62 0.55
CA HIS A 109 -24.17 28.30 -0.41
C HIS A 109 -24.19 29.82 -0.14
N ALA A 110 -24.21 30.63 -1.20
CA ALA A 110 -24.04 32.09 -1.14
C ALA A 110 -24.81 32.86 -0.02
N PRO A 111 -26.09 32.56 0.31
CA PRO A 111 -26.84 33.35 1.30
C PRO A 111 -26.25 33.40 2.71
N VAL A 112 -25.43 32.41 3.09
CA VAL A 112 -24.80 32.34 4.43
C VAL A 112 -23.58 33.25 4.52
N VAL A 113 -22.85 33.41 3.40
CA VAL A 113 -21.54 34.08 3.33
C VAL A 113 -21.66 35.58 3.59
N ALA A 114 -22.78 36.20 3.21
CA ALA A 114 -23.01 37.64 3.34
C ALA A 114 -23.08 38.14 4.80
N ASN A 115 -23.47 37.28 5.75
CA ASN A 115 -23.77 37.69 7.13
C ASN A 115 -22.73 37.26 8.18
N VAL A 116 -21.79 36.36 7.85
CA VAL A 116 -20.76 35.89 8.78
C VAL A 116 -19.40 35.87 8.11
N ARG A 117 -18.43 36.64 8.64
CA ARG A 117 -17.03 36.57 8.19
C ARG A 117 -16.54 35.13 8.33
N LEU A 118 -15.92 34.58 7.29
CA LEU A 118 -15.53 33.17 7.21
C LEU A 118 -14.74 32.67 8.45
N ALA A 119 -13.80 33.47 8.94
CA ALA A 119 -13.03 33.18 10.16
C ALA A 119 -13.91 33.08 11.43
N VAL A 120 -15.00 33.85 11.52
CA VAL A 120 -15.97 33.79 12.62
C VAL A 120 -16.85 32.55 12.50
N ALA A 121 -17.26 32.15 11.29
CA ALA A 121 -17.97 30.89 11.08
C ALA A 121 -17.13 29.66 11.51
N LEU A 122 -15.82 29.69 11.18
CA LEU A 122 -14.83 28.68 11.58
C LEU A 122 -14.47 28.72 13.07
N GLN A 123 -14.68 29.84 13.77
CA GLN A 123 -14.61 29.92 15.23
C GLN A 123 -15.89 29.39 15.89
N LEU A 124 -17.07 29.69 15.34
CA LEU A 124 -18.36 29.24 15.86
C LEU A 124 -18.49 27.70 15.79
N SER A 125 -18.10 27.08 14.67
CA SER A 125 -18.09 25.61 14.53
C SER A 125 -17.13 24.89 15.50
N ARG A 126 -16.20 25.61 16.14
CA ARG A 126 -15.33 25.10 17.22
C ARG A 126 -15.96 25.23 18.63
N THR A 127 -17.20 25.71 18.73
CA THR A 127 -17.87 26.02 20.01
C THR A 127 -19.29 25.47 20.17
N THR A 128 -20.02 25.19 19.09
CA THR A 128 -21.41 24.70 19.14
C THR A 128 -21.50 23.18 19.00
N SER A 129 -22.08 22.50 20.00
CA SER A 129 -22.48 21.09 19.90
C SER A 129 -23.75 20.87 19.06
N GLU A 130 -24.39 21.95 18.58
CA GLU A 130 -25.67 21.92 17.88
C GLU A 130 -25.51 22.24 16.37
N GLY A 131 -25.40 21.18 15.56
CA GLY A 131 -26.35 20.97 14.45
C GLY A 131 -26.32 21.84 13.18
N VAL A 132 -25.24 22.58 12.85
CA VAL A 132 -25.23 23.44 11.63
C VAL A 132 -24.18 23.09 10.56
N LEU A 133 -23.04 22.50 10.91
CA LEU A 133 -21.96 22.19 9.94
C LEU A 133 -21.32 20.83 10.20
N ASP A 134 -21.04 20.08 9.13
CA ASP A 134 -20.31 18.82 9.15
C ASP A 134 -19.22 18.82 8.05
N PRO A 135 -17.97 19.21 8.37
CA PRO A 135 -16.90 19.40 7.38
C PRO A 135 -16.28 18.06 6.92
N ASP A 136 -15.83 18.03 5.67
CA ASP A 136 -14.94 16.97 5.20
C ASP A 136 -13.52 17.20 5.75
N VAL A 137 -12.88 16.15 6.28
CA VAL A 137 -11.62 16.27 7.03
C VAL A 137 -10.52 15.38 6.43
N GLY A 138 -9.64 15.98 5.64
CA GLY A 138 -8.44 15.32 5.10
C GLY A 138 -7.30 15.28 6.12
N HIS A 139 -6.60 14.15 6.19
CA HIS A 139 -5.35 14.02 6.95
C HIS A 139 -4.24 13.55 6.01
N PHE A 140 -3.04 14.08 6.17
CA PHE A 140 -1.92 13.83 5.26
C PHE A 140 -0.61 13.68 6.02
N VAL A 141 0.27 12.80 5.56
CA VAL A 141 1.68 12.80 5.92
C VAL A 141 2.43 13.58 4.84
N CYS A 142 3.34 14.45 5.25
CA CYS A 142 4.07 15.37 4.37
C CYS A 142 5.58 15.27 4.62
N ASN A 143 6.35 15.22 3.53
CA ASN A 143 7.79 15.49 3.57
C ASN A 143 7.99 16.98 3.21
N PRO A 144 8.41 17.83 4.17
CA PRO A 144 8.48 19.27 3.96
C PRO A 144 9.65 19.72 3.06
N LEU A 145 10.59 18.84 2.71
CA LEU A 145 11.70 19.15 1.79
C LEU A 145 11.46 18.61 0.39
N SER A 146 11.07 17.34 0.26
CA SER A 146 10.73 16.79 -1.06
C SER A 146 9.39 17.32 -1.59
N GLY A 147 8.54 17.87 -0.70
CA GLY A 147 7.22 18.41 -1.01
C GLY A 147 6.13 17.35 -1.27
N GLN A 148 6.46 16.07 -1.02
CA GLN A 148 5.58 14.93 -1.19
C GLN A 148 4.48 14.90 -0.13
N MET A 149 3.29 14.42 -0.52
CA MET A 149 2.08 14.39 0.29
C MET A 149 1.38 13.04 0.12
N TYR A 150 1.30 12.24 1.18
CA TYR A 150 0.48 11.02 1.21
C TYR A 150 -0.83 11.30 1.96
N ARG A 151 -1.98 10.97 1.36
CA ARG A 151 -3.32 11.20 1.94
C ARG A 151 -3.78 9.96 2.71
N LEU A 152 -3.95 10.09 4.03
CA LEU A 152 -4.47 8.99 4.86
C LEU A 152 -5.92 8.66 4.48
N PRO A 153 -6.32 7.38 4.45
CA PRO A 153 -7.71 6.99 4.27
C PRO A 153 -8.59 7.51 5.42
N PRO A 154 -9.89 7.78 5.19
CA PRO A 154 -10.78 8.27 6.22
C PRO A 154 -11.00 7.20 7.31
N ALA A 155 -10.62 7.53 8.55
CA ALA A 155 -11.05 6.76 9.71
C ALA A 155 -12.58 6.88 9.88
N ILE A 156 -13.22 5.82 10.41
CA ILE A 156 -14.67 5.74 10.61
C ILE A 156 -15.21 6.99 11.34
N GLU A 157 -16.41 7.43 10.93
CA GLU A 157 -16.94 8.80 10.99
C GLU A 157 -16.93 9.51 12.37
N THR A 158 -16.74 8.79 13.47
CA THR A 158 -16.86 9.27 14.86
C THR A 158 -15.77 10.25 15.31
N THR A 159 -14.78 10.59 14.48
CA THR A 159 -13.54 11.29 14.90
C THR A 159 -13.26 12.64 14.22
N LYS A 160 -14.19 13.22 13.44
CA LYS A 160 -13.96 14.45 12.63
C LYS A 160 -13.31 15.62 13.41
N TYR A 161 -13.68 15.81 14.68
CA TYR A 161 -13.24 16.92 15.51
C TYR A 161 -11.94 16.73 16.31
N SER A 162 -11.32 15.53 16.32
CA SER A 162 -10.20 15.27 17.23
C SER A 162 -8.88 15.94 16.81
N THR A 163 -8.07 16.32 17.80
CA THR A 163 -6.75 16.96 17.64
C THR A 163 -5.59 16.09 18.15
N GLY A 164 -5.89 14.95 18.76
CA GLY A 164 -4.92 14.08 19.45
C GLY A 164 -4.23 13.03 18.57
N ARG A 165 -3.91 13.34 17.32
CA ARG A 165 -3.17 12.41 16.42
C ARG A 165 -1.67 12.68 16.46
N GLY A 166 -0.88 11.62 16.63
CA GLY A 166 0.58 11.65 16.56
C GLY A 166 1.12 10.84 15.38
N LEU A 167 2.32 11.18 14.93
CA LEU A 167 3.06 10.49 13.86
C LEU A 167 4.37 9.95 14.44
N LEU A 168 4.61 8.64 14.33
CA LEU A 168 5.84 7.98 14.74
C LEU A 168 6.47 7.25 13.56
N THR A 169 7.72 7.57 13.28
CA THR A 169 8.54 6.95 12.23
C THR A 169 9.47 5.89 12.82
N ARG A 170 9.92 4.95 11.98
CA ARG A 170 10.88 3.91 12.37
C ARG A 170 11.75 3.51 11.18
N SER A 171 13.05 3.40 11.40
CA SER A 171 13.98 2.74 10.47
C SER A 171 14.56 1.47 11.07
N GLU A 172 14.80 0.47 10.23
CA GLU A 172 15.62 -0.70 10.53
C GLU A 172 17.12 -0.38 10.36
N SER A 173 17.41 0.53 9.44
CA SER A 173 18.73 1.11 9.26
C SER A 173 19.16 1.90 10.50
N ARG A 174 20.47 2.00 10.72
CA ARG A 174 21.00 2.67 11.92
C ARG A 174 20.97 4.20 11.85
N HIS A 175 20.95 4.78 10.65
CA HIS A 175 21.18 6.21 10.38
C HIS A 175 20.53 6.73 9.08
N GLY A 176 19.69 5.94 8.41
CA GLY A 176 19.05 6.28 7.14
C GLY A 176 17.60 6.80 7.30
N PRO A 177 16.84 6.90 6.19
CA PRO A 177 15.45 7.32 6.20
C PRO A 177 14.54 6.31 6.93
N PRO A 178 13.33 6.73 7.36
CA PRO A 178 12.35 5.80 7.93
C PRO A 178 11.85 4.82 6.86
N ASP A 179 11.91 3.54 7.17
CA ASP A 179 11.39 2.47 6.30
C ASP A 179 9.85 2.32 6.47
N ARG A 180 9.30 2.84 7.57
CA ARG A 180 7.86 2.80 7.90
C ARG A 180 7.43 3.89 8.89
N TYR A 181 6.13 4.18 8.93
CA TYR A 181 5.52 5.08 9.91
C TYR A 181 4.16 4.58 10.40
N VAL A 182 3.74 5.12 11.54
CA VAL A 182 2.41 4.93 12.13
C VAL A 182 1.82 6.28 12.52
N VAL A 183 0.56 6.50 12.16
CA VAL A 183 -0.25 7.63 12.64
C VAL A 183 -1.27 7.09 13.63
N ALA A 184 -1.29 7.56 14.86
CA ALA A 184 -2.18 7.01 15.90
C ALA A 184 -2.90 8.07 16.74
N GLU A 185 -4.07 7.68 17.24
CA GLU A 185 -4.99 8.42 18.08
C GLU A 185 -5.34 7.58 19.30
N LEU A 186 -5.39 8.20 20.48
CA LEU A 186 -5.75 7.51 21.72
C LEU A 186 -7.14 7.96 22.19
N THR A 187 -8.10 7.03 22.15
CA THR A 187 -9.48 7.24 22.62
C THR A 187 -9.67 6.57 23.97
N ARG A 188 -10.31 7.27 24.92
CA ARG A 188 -10.72 6.68 26.23
C ARG A 188 -12.22 6.44 26.26
N GLY A 189 -12.63 5.24 26.63
CA GLY A 189 -14.01 4.91 26.98
C GLY A 189 -14.34 5.23 28.43
N GLU A 190 -15.63 5.37 28.75
CA GLU A 190 -16.15 5.76 30.06
C GLU A 190 -15.80 4.77 31.18
N SER A 191 -15.65 3.48 30.85
CA SER A 191 -15.17 2.42 31.75
C SER A 191 -13.66 2.47 32.05
N GLY A 192 -12.95 3.47 31.52
CA GLY A 192 -11.52 3.64 31.69
C GLY A 192 -10.65 2.73 30.82
N SER A 193 -11.22 1.95 29.90
CA SER A 193 -10.45 1.28 28.83
C SER A 193 -10.02 2.31 27.77
N SER A 194 -8.73 2.34 27.40
CA SER A 194 -8.26 3.15 26.27
C SER A 194 -8.06 2.27 25.03
N VAL A 195 -8.56 2.72 23.88
CA VAL A 195 -8.35 2.13 22.56
C VAL A 195 -7.34 3.00 21.81
N LEU A 196 -6.27 2.38 21.32
CA LEU A 196 -5.35 3.00 20.38
C LEU A 196 -5.85 2.71 18.97
N ARG A 197 -6.35 3.74 18.29
CA ARG A 197 -6.64 3.70 16.85
C ARG A 197 -5.36 4.07 16.10
N ARG A 198 -4.86 3.21 15.22
CA ARG A 198 -3.63 3.48 14.47
C ARG A 198 -3.79 3.17 12.99
N PHE A 199 -3.03 3.87 12.16
CA PHE A 199 -2.81 3.60 10.74
C PHE A 199 -1.35 3.21 10.55
N MET A 200 -1.08 2.10 9.87
CA MET A 200 0.28 1.60 9.64
C MET A 200 0.63 1.68 8.15
N SER A 201 1.78 2.28 7.81
CA SER A 201 2.21 2.42 6.41
C SER A 201 2.47 1.09 5.69
N GLU A 202 2.61 -0.01 6.44
CA GLU A 202 2.84 -1.37 5.94
C GLU A 202 1.53 -2.06 5.49
N THR A 203 0.37 -1.66 6.02
CA THR A 203 -0.95 -2.25 5.70
C THR A 203 -1.87 -1.30 4.94
N GLU A 204 -1.61 0.01 5.06
CA GLU A 204 -2.47 1.12 4.64
C GLU A 204 -3.91 1.07 5.20
N GLU A 205 -4.06 0.43 6.36
CA GLU A 205 -5.33 0.23 7.06
C GLU A 205 -5.34 0.90 8.45
N TRP A 206 -6.54 1.17 8.96
CA TRP A 206 -6.77 1.61 10.33
C TRP A 206 -7.19 0.43 11.22
N ASP A 207 -6.45 0.11 12.28
CA ASP A 207 -6.83 -0.88 13.30
C ASP A 207 -7.05 -0.24 14.70
N ASP A 208 -8.03 -0.77 15.42
CA ASP A 208 -8.40 -0.36 16.79
C ASP A 208 -7.89 -1.40 17.80
N VAL A 209 -6.84 -1.07 18.55
CA VAL A 209 -6.18 -1.99 19.48
C VAL A 209 -6.46 -1.59 20.93
N ALA A 210 -6.97 -2.52 21.73
CA ALA A 210 -7.14 -2.31 23.17
C ALA A 210 -5.78 -2.18 23.87
N THR A 211 -5.57 -1.09 24.61
CA THR A 211 -4.32 -0.87 25.35
C THR A 211 -4.28 -1.63 26.68
N VAL A 212 -3.07 -1.97 27.13
CA VAL A 212 -2.84 -2.69 28.39
C VAL A 212 -2.16 -1.76 29.39
N ARG A 213 -2.72 -1.62 30.61
CA ARG A 213 -2.08 -0.86 31.69
C ARG A 213 -0.91 -1.63 32.29
N SER A 214 0.29 -1.05 32.24
CA SER A 214 1.47 -1.71 32.80
C SER A 214 1.37 -1.83 34.32
N SER A 215 1.54 -3.04 34.86
CA SER A 215 1.17 -3.39 36.24
C SER A 215 2.22 -3.02 37.31
N SER A 216 3.27 -2.29 36.95
CA SER A 216 4.38 -1.91 37.84
C SER A 216 4.35 -0.43 38.21
N GLY A 217 3.55 -0.08 39.22
CA GLY A 217 3.49 1.23 39.87
C GLY A 217 2.70 1.16 41.19
N SER A 218 3.13 1.86 42.24
CA SER A 218 2.50 1.79 43.58
C SER A 218 1.58 2.97 43.92
N GLU A 219 1.53 4.00 43.09
CA GLU A 219 0.67 5.17 43.28
C GLU A 219 -0.72 4.87 42.65
N ARG A 220 -1.56 4.22 43.46
CA ARG A 220 -2.83 3.60 43.04
C ARG A 220 -4.05 4.50 43.33
N ALA A 221 -5.20 4.11 42.77
CA ALA A 221 -6.52 4.74 42.89
C ALA A 221 -6.72 6.11 42.21
N ALA A 222 -5.97 7.16 42.57
CA ALA A 222 -6.30 8.54 42.15
C ALA A 222 -6.34 8.77 40.61
N ALA A 223 -5.54 8.02 39.84
CA ALA A 223 -5.47 8.16 38.39
C ALA A 223 -6.65 7.52 37.61
N ALA A 224 -7.63 6.93 38.29
CA ALA A 224 -8.77 6.24 37.68
C ALA A 224 -9.97 7.14 37.36
N GLU A 225 -10.16 8.25 38.09
CA GLU A 225 -11.38 9.08 38.01
C GLU A 225 -11.21 10.35 37.15
N ARG A 226 -9.97 10.83 36.93
CA ARG A 226 -9.72 12.05 36.17
C ARG A 226 -9.64 11.79 34.66
N VAL A 227 -10.46 12.53 33.90
CA VAL A 227 -10.37 12.57 32.43
C VAL A 227 -9.11 13.34 32.01
N MET A 228 -8.37 12.83 31.04
CA MET A 228 -7.23 13.52 30.46
C MET A 228 -7.66 14.45 29.32
N HIS A 229 -7.09 15.65 29.28
CA HIS A 229 -7.41 16.67 28.29
C HIS A 229 -6.23 16.91 27.35
N LEU A 230 -6.29 16.20 26.21
CA LEU A 230 -5.23 16.07 25.22
C LEU A 230 -5.24 17.25 24.22
N ASP A 231 -5.30 18.47 24.73
CA ASP A 231 -5.25 19.73 23.96
C ASP A 231 -3.83 20.11 23.50
N HIS A 232 -2.81 19.31 23.82
CA HIS A 232 -1.41 19.51 23.42
C HIS A 232 -1.01 18.57 22.28
N GLN A 233 -0.15 19.04 21.38
CA GLN A 233 0.44 18.26 20.28
C GLN A 233 1.07 16.95 20.79
N VAL A 234 0.79 15.83 20.12
CA VAL A 234 1.35 14.53 20.49
C VAL A 234 2.86 14.52 20.19
N VAL A 235 3.69 14.18 21.17
CA VAL A 235 5.15 14.20 21.05
C VAL A 235 5.67 12.80 20.70
N ALA A 236 6.44 12.68 19.62
CA ALA A 236 7.15 11.45 19.28
C ALA A 236 8.49 11.38 20.03
N PHE A 237 8.65 10.42 20.94
CA PHE A 237 9.87 10.29 21.76
C PHE A 237 10.11 8.84 22.23
N GLY A 238 11.35 8.36 22.08
CA GLY A 238 11.79 7.07 22.63
C GLY A 238 11.08 5.84 22.06
N GLY A 239 10.67 5.88 20.78
CA GLY A 239 9.86 4.82 20.16
C GLY A 239 8.40 4.80 20.63
N ARG A 240 7.92 5.89 21.24
CA ARG A 240 6.55 6.05 21.72
C ARG A 240 5.94 7.37 21.27
N LEU A 241 4.61 7.38 21.17
CA LEU A 241 3.82 8.60 21.11
C LEU A 241 3.39 9.01 22.52
N TRP A 242 3.48 10.30 22.82
CA TRP A 242 3.18 10.89 24.12
C TRP A 242 2.03 11.89 24.00
N TRP A 243 0.88 11.52 24.55
CA TRP A 243 -0.31 12.38 24.67
C TRP A 243 -0.22 13.14 25.99
N VAL A 244 -0.30 14.48 25.94
CA VAL A 244 0.06 15.34 27.07
C VAL A 244 -1.15 16.12 27.58
N ASP A 245 -1.49 15.95 28.86
CA ASP A 245 -2.36 16.83 29.60
C ASP A 245 -1.50 17.83 30.40
N VAL A 246 -1.43 19.07 29.93
CA VAL A 246 -0.61 20.14 30.55
C VAL A 246 -1.10 20.59 31.94
N SER A 247 -2.21 20.06 32.43
CA SER A 247 -2.67 20.24 33.81
C SER A 247 -2.24 19.13 34.76
N TRP A 248 -1.83 17.95 34.26
CA TRP A 248 -1.61 16.76 35.09
C TRP A 248 -0.39 15.90 34.72
N GLY A 249 -0.22 15.49 33.47
CA GLY A 249 0.82 14.52 33.09
C GLY A 249 0.70 14.05 31.63
N ALA A 250 1.60 13.17 31.23
CA ALA A 250 1.63 12.59 29.89
C ALA A 250 1.42 11.07 29.93
N LEU A 251 0.71 10.54 28.94
CA LEU A 251 0.58 9.11 28.69
C LEU A 251 1.38 8.73 27.43
N SER A 252 2.19 7.69 27.53
CA SER A 252 3.00 7.18 26.43
C SER A 252 2.63 5.75 26.04
N VAL A 253 2.57 5.50 24.73
CA VAL A 253 2.26 4.19 24.14
C VAL A 253 3.20 3.93 22.97
N ASP A 254 3.66 2.69 22.81
CA ASP A 254 4.33 2.25 21.57
C ASP A 254 3.24 1.77 20.59
N PRO A 255 3.00 2.49 19.47
CA PRO A 255 1.94 2.15 18.54
C PRO A 255 2.33 1.04 17.55
N PHE A 256 3.61 0.63 17.48
CA PHE A 256 4.06 -0.52 16.68
C PHE A 256 3.90 -1.85 17.43
N SER A 257 3.48 -1.86 18.70
CA SER A 257 3.29 -3.09 19.47
C SER A 257 1.93 -3.74 19.18
N ASP A 258 1.90 -5.06 19.01
CA ASP A 258 0.66 -5.87 18.99
C ASP A 258 -0.09 -5.83 20.33
N ARG A 259 0.60 -5.42 21.40
CA ARG A 259 0.06 -5.22 22.75
C ARG A 259 0.55 -3.87 23.29
N PRO A 260 -0.14 -2.76 22.95
CA PRO A 260 0.29 -1.42 23.34
C PRO A 260 0.18 -1.21 24.86
N GLU A 261 1.32 -1.17 25.56
CA GLU A 261 1.38 -0.87 27.00
C GLU A 261 1.26 0.63 27.28
N GLU A 262 0.20 1.05 28.00
CA GLU A 262 0.08 2.40 28.56
C GLU A 262 1.14 2.63 29.67
N ARG A 263 1.88 3.74 29.57
CA ARG A 263 2.72 4.27 30.65
C ARG A 263 2.39 5.73 30.93
N PHE A 264 1.90 6.02 32.13
CA PHE A 264 1.71 7.39 32.65
C PHE A 264 2.99 7.95 33.27
N VAL A 265 3.17 9.27 33.15
CA VAL A 265 4.17 10.08 33.84
C VAL A 265 3.49 11.38 34.30
N GLU A 266 3.38 11.60 35.60
CA GLU A 266 2.85 12.85 36.17
C GLU A 266 3.81 14.02 35.89
N LEU A 267 3.30 15.26 35.84
CA LEU A 267 4.11 16.48 35.78
C LEU A 267 4.94 16.67 37.08
N PRO A 268 5.93 17.60 37.10
CA PRO A 268 6.61 17.95 38.34
C PRO A 268 5.62 18.29 39.45
N LYS A 269 5.87 17.84 40.70
CA LYS A 269 4.86 17.87 41.79
C LYS A 269 4.33 19.27 42.16
N GLY A 270 5.08 20.34 41.85
CA GLY A 270 4.62 21.73 42.01
C GLY A 270 3.84 22.31 40.81
N SER A 271 3.78 21.58 39.70
CA SER A 271 3.16 21.97 38.43
C SER A 271 1.81 21.28 38.19
N VAL A 272 1.47 20.21 38.91
CA VAL A 272 0.15 19.55 38.83
C VAL A 272 -0.95 20.52 39.30
N LEU A 273 -2.03 20.61 38.53
CA LEU A 273 -3.21 21.41 38.82
C LEU A 273 -4.43 20.52 39.12
N PRO A 274 -5.43 21.01 39.88
CA PRO A 274 -6.73 20.32 40.01
C PRO A 274 -7.39 20.15 38.62
N ASP A 275 -8.41 19.29 38.53
CA ASP A 275 -9.19 19.20 37.29
C ASP A 275 -9.95 20.51 37.04
N LEU A 276 -9.96 20.94 35.78
CA LEU A 276 -10.45 22.24 35.33
C LEU A 276 -11.64 22.02 34.42
N THR A 277 -12.85 22.21 34.93
CA THR A 277 -14.12 21.95 34.24
C THR A 277 -14.49 23.01 33.20
N GLY A 278 -13.71 23.12 32.10
CA GLY A 278 -14.07 23.98 30.97
C GLY A 278 -13.07 24.03 29.81
N ILE A 279 -13.57 23.84 28.58
CA ILE A 279 -12.76 23.79 27.34
C ILE A 279 -11.93 25.08 27.13
N GLY A 280 -12.52 26.25 27.38
CA GLY A 280 -11.84 27.54 27.20
C GLY A 280 -10.61 27.71 28.09
N GLY A 281 -10.68 27.29 29.36
CA GLY A 281 -9.56 27.40 30.30
C GLY A 281 -8.41 26.43 29.98
N ARG A 282 -8.72 25.23 29.47
CA ARG A 282 -7.75 24.19 29.13
C ARG A 282 -6.82 24.62 28.01
N ARG A 283 -7.36 25.13 26.89
CA ARG A 283 -6.58 25.62 25.74
C ARG A 283 -5.64 26.77 26.12
N ILE A 284 -6.02 27.61 27.08
CA ILE A 284 -5.19 28.71 27.59
C ILE A 284 -3.95 28.19 28.35
N LEU A 285 -4.00 27.03 29.01
CA LEU A 285 -2.82 26.45 29.68
C LEU A 285 -1.72 26.04 28.69
N GLY A 286 -2.10 25.50 27.52
CA GLY A 286 -1.15 25.08 26.48
C GLY A 286 -0.32 26.24 25.92
N LEU A 287 -0.78 27.49 26.07
CA LEU A 287 0.00 28.68 25.73
C LEU A 287 1.15 28.95 26.72
N TYR A 288 1.06 28.44 27.95
CA TYR A 288 2.01 28.73 29.03
C TYR A 288 2.76 27.49 29.53
N ARG A 289 2.48 26.32 28.97
CA ARG A 289 3.00 25.01 29.39
C ARG A 289 3.20 24.15 28.16
N ARG A 290 4.43 23.71 27.89
CA ARG A 290 4.76 22.90 26.72
C ARG A 290 5.67 21.74 27.07
N MET A 291 5.43 20.59 26.45
CA MET A 291 6.30 19.43 26.47
C MET A 291 6.93 19.25 25.08
N GLY A 292 8.16 18.74 25.02
CA GLY A 292 8.88 18.52 23.77
C GLY A 292 10.18 17.74 23.95
N VAL A 293 10.89 17.48 22.87
CA VAL A 293 12.18 16.78 22.88
C VAL A 293 13.30 17.79 22.66
N SER A 294 14.38 17.68 23.43
CA SER A 294 15.59 18.50 23.27
C SER A 294 16.82 17.73 23.73
N GLU A 295 17.88 17.73 22.91
CA GLU A 295 19.14 16.99 23.13
C GLU A 295 18.95 15.49 23.42
N GLY A 296 17.88 14.89 22.90
CA GLY A 296 17.56 13.48 23.11
C GLY A 296 16.84 13.16 24.43
N LYS A 297 16.40 14.17 25.19
CA LYS A 297 15.55 14.03 26.38
C LYS A 297 14.16 14.63 26.17
N LEU A 298 13.17 14.09 26.89
CA LEU A 298 11.86 14.74 27.04
C LEU A 298 11.97 15.88 28.06
N ARG A 299 11.46 17.06 27.70
CA ARG A 299 11.46 18.27 28.53
C ARG A 299 10.05 18.82 28.71
N TYR A 300 9.83 19.43 29.87
CA TYR A 300 8.62 20.18 30.21
C TYR A 300 9.03 21.61 30.61
N VAL A 301 8.37 22.62 30.04
CA VAL A 301 8.63 24.02 30.34
C VAL A 301 7.31 24.71 30.69
N GLU A 302 7.31 25.54 31.73
CA GLU A 302 6.14 26.34 32.12
C GLU A 302 6.47 27.79 32.50
N VAL A 303 5.50 28.68 32.30
CA VAL A 303 5.52 30.07 32.76
C VAL A 303 4.59 30.25 33.96
N SER A 304 5.15 30.75 35.06
CA SER A 304 4.47 30.90 36.36
C SER A 304 3.15 31.66 36.29
N ASN A 305 2.21 31.32 37.18
CA ASN A 305 0.87 31.91 37.19
C ASN A 305 0.71 33.13 38.11
N ALA A 306 1.82 33.64 38.67
CA ALA A 306 1.82 34.74 39.62
C ALA A 306 1.74 36.11 38.93
N LYS A 307 1.29 37.14 39.68
CA LYS A 307 1.41 38.54 39.26
C LYS A 307 2.87 38.99 39.44
N LYS A 308 3.62 39.03 38.32
CA LYS A 308 4.92 39.70 38.04
C LYS A 308 5.96 39.81 39.19
N PRO A 309 7.22 39.35 39.00
CA PRO A 309 7.81 38.87 37.74
C PRO A 309 7.24 37.51 37.29
N PHE A 310 7.24 37.29 35.98
CA PHE A 310 6.96 35.97 35.42
C PHE A 310 8.24 35.14 35.47
N VAL A 311 8.12 33.86 35.80
CA VAL A 311 9.24 32.93 35.94
C VAL A 311 9.05 31.79 34.97
N VAL A 312 10.06 31.49 34.16
CA VAL A 312 10.11 30.31 33.29
C VAL A 312 10.88 29.22 34.01
N SER A 313 10.28 28.03 34.14
CA SER A 313 10.90 26.85 34.71
C SER A 313 11.01 25.76 33.65
N ALA A 314 12.19 25.18 33.47
CA ALA A 314 12.45 24.10 32.52
C ALA A 314 12.95 22.84 33.25
N PHE A 315 12.27 21.73 33.00
CA PHE A 315 12.51 20.43 33.61
C PHE A 315 12.86 19.39 32.54
N SER A 316 13.76 18.46 32.85
CA SER A 316 14.00 17.26 32.05
C SER A 316 13.47 16.01 32.76
N LEU A 317 12.98 15.05 31.98
CA LEU A 317 12.66 13.72 32.48
C LEU A 317 13.94 12.86 32.50
N ASP A 318 14.07 12.02 33.51
CA ASP A 318 15.17 11.03 33.63
C ASP A 318 15.08 9.91 32.57
N ASP A 319 16.21 9.25 32.31
CA ASP A 319 16.31 8.12 31.37
C ASP A 319 15.40 6.93 31.78
N GLU A 320 15.02 6.82 33.06
CA GLU A 320 14.10 5.79 33.55
C GLU A 320 12.62 6.15 33.32
N GLY A 321 12.27 7.44 33.13
CA GLY A 321 10.91 7.96 32.96
C GLY A 321 10.10 8.04 34.27
N SER A 322 10.78 8.25 35.39
CA SER A 322 10.26 8.19 36.76
C SER A 322 10.24 9.54 37.49
N SER A 323 11.11 10.48 37.11
CA SER A 323 11.32 11.71 37.88
C SER A 323 11.73 12.91 37.01
N TRP A 324 11.21 14.09 37.38
CA TRP A 324 11.54 15.36 36.73
C TRP A 324 12.64 16.09 37.50
N THR A 325 13.72 16.46 36.80
CA THR A 325 14.78 17.32 37.33
C THR A 325 14.58 18.74 36.82
N LEU A 326 14.57 19.73 37.72
CA LEU A 326 14.59 21.15 37.34
C LEU A 326 16.01 21.50 36.86
N GLU A 327 16.17 21.83 35.58
CA GLU A 327 17.48 22.20 35.01
C GLU A 327 17.68 23.72 34.96
N HIS A 328 16.64 24.48 34.61
CA HIS A 328 16.71 25.95 34.56
C HIS A 328 15.48 26.62 35.19
N ARG A 329 15.72 27.77 35.83
CA ARG A 329 14.67 28.64 36.37
C ARG A 329 15.10 30.10 36.21
N MET A 330 14.34 30.88 35.45
CA MET A 330 14.73 32.21 35.00
C MET A 330 13.58 33.21 35.21
N GLU A 331 13.86 34.36 35.81
CA GLU A 331 12.89 35.45 35.92
C GLU A 331 12.93 36.34 34.68
N ILE A 332 11.74 36.74 34.19
CA ILE A 332 11.61 37.63 33.03
C ILE A 332 11.71 39.07 33.52
N THR A 333 12.89 39.66 33.32
CA THR A 333 13.22 41.02 33.76
C THR A 333 12.78 42.07 32.72
N PRO A 334 12.36 43.28 33.13
CA PRO A 334 12.01 44.36 32.20
C PRO A 334 13.19 44.93 31.38
N SER A 335 14.42 44.48 31.64
CA SER A 335 15.67 45.03 31.08
C SER A 335 16.10 44.38 29.75
N TRP A 336 15.19 43.69 29.05
CA TRP A 336 15.41 43.03 27.76
C TRP A 336 15.54 44.03 26.58
N LYS A 337 16.50 44.97 26.69
CA LYS A 337 16.91 46.03 25.74
C LYS A 337 16.02 46.19 24.49
N GLY A 338 15.17 47.22 24.52
CA GLY A 338 14.09 47.47 23.56
C GLY A 338 12.81 47.83 24.33
N GLU A 339 11.96 48.68 23.78
CA GLU A 339 10.92 49.39 24.55
C GLU A 339 9.65 48.57 24.86
N LEU A 340 9.79 47.25 25.00
CA LEU A 340 8.76 46.37 25.53
C LEU A 340 8.52 46.64 27.02
N LYS A 341 7.73 47.66 27.33
CA LYS A 341 6.89 47.63 28.54
C LYS A 341 6.07 46.35 28.46
N VAL A 342 6.24 45.43 29.41
CA VAL A 342 5.58 44.10 29.37
C VAL A 342 4.28 44.13 30.19
N PRO A 343 3.08 44.36 29.60
CA PRO A 343 1.81 44.22 30.30
C PRO A 343 1.42 42.75 30.50
N GLU A 344 1.63 41.89 29.50
CA GLU A 344 1.04 40.55 29.40
C GLU A 344 1.97 39.41 29.81
N LYS A 345 1.40 38.22 29.97
CA LYS A 345 2.12 36.97 30.26
C LYS A 345 2.65 36.36 28.95
N PRO A 346 3.96 36.10 28.83
CA PRO A 346 4.52 35.50 27.61
C PRO A 346 4.09 34.05 27.43
N ARG A 347 3.96 33.65 26.17
CA ARG A 347 3.56 32.30 25.75
C ARG A 347 4.79 31.48 25.37
N ILE A 348 4.74 30.16 25.51
CA ILE A 348 5.83 29.27 25.06
C ILE A 348 5.58 28.92 23.60
N GLY A 349 6.44 29.45 22.72
CA GLY A 349 6.46 29.09 21.30
C GLY A 349 7.01 27.68 21.13
N ALA A 350 8.31 27.49 21.34
CA ALA A 350 8.98 26.20 21.17
C ALA A 350 10.09 25.99 22.22
N ILE A 351 10.45 24.72 22.42
CA ILE A 351 11.70 24.30 23.07
C ILE A 351 12.68 24.01 21.93
N ASP A 352 13.94 24.47 22.01
CA ASP A 352 14.93 24.17 20.97
C ASP A 352 15.28 22.66 20.98
N PRO A 353 15.14 21.92 19.86
CA PRO A 353 15.40 20.49 19.82
C PRO A 353 16.89 20.11 19.96
N LEU A 354 17.80 21.06 19.73
CA LEU A 354 19.25 20.87 19.70
C LEU A 354 19.98 21.55 20.86
N ASN A 355 19.36 22.46 21.61
CA ASN A 355 20.00 23.20 22.70
C ASN A 355 19.13 23.23 23.96
N ALA A 356 19.53 22.46 24.97
CA ALA A 356 18.82 22.31 26.25
C ALA A 356 18.49 23.64 26.96
N ASN A 357 19.30 24.68 26.73
CA ASN A 357 19.20 25.97 27.40
C ASN A 357 18.23 26.93 26.70
N VAL A 358 17.80 26.67 25.45
CA VAL A 358 17.09 27.66 24.62
C VAL A 358 15.60 27.37 24.53
N VAL A 359 14.81 28.41 24.85
CA VAL A 359 13.35 28.41 24.72
C VAL A 359 12.92 29.64 23.92
N TYR A 360 11.96 29.44 23.02
CA TYR A 360 11.36 30.48 22.21
C TYR A 360 10.06 30.95 22.86
N LEU A 361 10.01 32.21 23.27
CA LEU A 361 8.85 32.84 23.93
C LEU A 361 8.15 33.80 22.97
N ILE A 362 6.82 33.76 22.92
CA ILE A 362 6.00 34.64 22.08
C ILE A 362 5.42 35.76 22.94
N PHE A 363 5.66 37.01 22.53
CA PHE A 363 5.19 38.24 23.15
C PHE A 363 4.39 39.03 22.09
N LEU A 364 3.06 39.11 22.26
CA LEU A 364 2.13 39.67 21.27
C LEU A 364 2.28 39.00 19.90
N HIS A 365 3.09 39.58 19.00
CA HIS A 365 3.37 39.06 17.65
C HIS A 365 4.88 38.79 17.40
N GLU A 366 5.76 39.07 18.36
CA GLU A 366 7.21 38.78 18.27
C GLU A 366 7.57 37.44 18.94
N VAL A 367 8.53 36.73 18.36
CA VAL A 367 9.19 35.55 18.94
C VAL A 367 10.59 35.92 19.43
N LEU A 368 10.86 35.71 20.71
CA LEU A 368 12.15 35.93 21.35
C LEU A 368 12.84 34.58 21.62
N ALA A 369 14.06 34.39 21.11
CA ALA A 369 14.92 33.28 21.49
C ALA A 369 15.62 33.64 22.81
N VAL A 370 15.47 32.82 23.85
CA VAL A 370 15.98 33.10 25.19
C VAL A 370 16.89 31.97 25.67
N ASP A 371 18.12 32.32 26.06
CA ASP A 371 19.06 31.44 26.74
C ASP A 371 18.75 31.44 28.24
N MET A 372 18.08 30.39 28.72
CA MET A 372 17.67 30.24 30.12
C MET A 372 18.84 29.99 31.09
N ALA A 373 20.04 29.64 30.59
CA ALA A 373 21.23 29.49 31.43
C ALA A 373 21.92 30.84 31.69
N LYS A 374 21.82 31.80 30.75
CA LYS A 374 22.32 33.18 30.91
C LYS A 374 21.27 34.18 31.41
N GLY A 375 19.99 33.93 31.14
CA GLY A 375 18.91 34.89 31.36
C GLY A 375 18.81 35.96 30.26
N GLU A 376 19.32 35.70 29.06
CA GLU A 376 19.49 36.68 27.99
C GLU A 376 18.68 36.34 26.73
N VAL A 377 18.20 37.38 26.03
CA VAL A 377 17.56 37.25 24.71
C VAL A 377 18.66 37.19 23.64
N ILE A 378 18.78 36.06 22.96
CA ILE A 378 19.81 35.78 21.94
C ILE A 378 19.35 36.03 20.49
N GLY A 379 18.05 36.27 20.26
CA GLY A 379 17.50 36.60 18.94
C GLY A 379 16.03 37.03 18.99
N ARG A 380 15.54 37.71 17.94
CA ARG A 380 14.15 38.18 17.79
C ARG A 380 13.62 37.97 16.38
N SER A 381 12.31 37.74 16.21
CA SER A 381 11.62 37.71 14.92
C SER A 381 11.18 39.11 14.46
N SER A 382 10.58 39.20 13.27
CA SER A 382 9.76 40.37 12.89
C SER A 382 8.43 40.38 13.66
N PRO A 383 7.81 41.55 13.91
CA PRO A 383 6.44 41.65 14.43
C PRO A 383 5.35 41.04 13.52
N ASP A 384 5.64 40.81 12.23
CA ASP A 384 4.69 40.20 11.28
C ASP A 384 4.84 38.68 11.15
N ASP A 385 5.82 38.05 11.83
CA ASP A 385 6.12 36.62 11.65
C ASP A 385 5.07 35.69 12.31
N VAL A 386 4.32 36.12 13.34
CA VAL A 386 3.33 35.26 14.04
C VAL A 386 2.01 35.98 14.40
N ASN A 387 0.92 35.64 13.71
CA ASN A 387 -0.44 36.05 14.09
C ASN A 387 -1.12 35.00 15.00
N SER A 388 -0.80 35.03 16.29
CA SER A 388 -1.46 34.27 17.38
C SER A 388 -1.40 32.72 17.34
N SER A 389 -1.01 32.13 16.21
CA SER A 389 -0.85 30.68 16.02
C SER A 389 0.36 30.10 16.78
N SER A 390 0.29 28.80 17.07
CA SER A 390 1.38 28.02 17.67
C SER A 390 2.41 27.60 16.63
N VAL A 391 3.53 27.02 17.08
CA VAL A 391 4.61 26.52 16.21
C VAL A 391 4.95 25.05 16.49
N VAL A 392 5.57 24.39 15.52
CA VAL A 392 6.06 23.01 15.59
C VAL A 392 7.57 23.01 15.28
N PRO A 393 8.45 22.54 16.19
CA PRO A 393 9.85 22.33 15.87
C PRO A 393 9.98 21.10 14.96
N CYS A 394 10.57 21.26 13.78
CA CYS A 394 10.83 20.19 12.83
C CYS A 394 12.33 20.06 12.56
N ILE A 395 12.89 18.87 12.79
CA ILE A 395 14.28 18.53 12.46
C ILE A 395 14.36 18.16 10.98
N LEU A 396 15.42 18.57 10.29
CA LEU A 396 15.63 18.32 8.86
C LEU A 396 16.90 17.49 8.63
N PRO A 397 16.82 16.14 8.64
CA PRO A 397 17.96 15.28 8.30
C PRO A 397 18.42 15.48 6.85
N PRO A 398 19.73 15.37 6.53
CA PRO A 398 20.23 15.61 5.17
C PRO A 398 19.65 14.69 4.09
N TRP A 399 19.18 13.48 4.46
CA TRP A 399 18.54 12.56 3.52
C TRP A 399 17.05 12.85 3.29
N LEU A 400 16.43 13.75 4.05
CA LEU A 400 14.99 14.02 3.99
C LEU A 400 14.56 14.60 2.64
N GLU A 401 15.40 15.42 1.99
CA GLU A 401 15.16 15.97 0.64
C GLU A 401 15.01 14.85 -0.41
N SER A 402 15.82 13.80 -0.32
CA SER A 402 15.77 12.61 -1.18
C SER A 402 14.75 11.53 -0.74
N CYS A 403 14.22 11.64 0.48
CA CYS A 403 13.38 10.61 1.09
C CYS A 403 11.98 10.57 0.46
N GLN A 404 11.52 9.38 0.07
CA GLN A 404 10.09 9.18 -0.20
C GLN A 404 9.33 8.92 1.11
N ILE A 405 8.02 9.13 1.14
CA ILE A 405 7.13 8.70 2.23
C ILE A 405 6.82 7.21 2.03
N PRO A 406 7.15 6.31 2.98
CA PRO A 406 6.89 4.88 2.81
C PRO A 406 5.40 4.56 2.59
N SER A 407 5.09 3.87 1.51
CA SER A 407 3.74 3.46 1.12
C SER A 407 3.84 2.21 0.24
N ALA A 408 2.96 1.23 0.46
CA ALA A 408 2.85 0.04 -0.36
C ALA A 408 2.43 0.39 -1.81
N ALA A 409 1.58 1.41 -1.98
CA ALA A 409 1.19 1.91 -3.29
C ALA A 409 2.38 2.48 -4.09
N GLU A 410 3.38 3.11 -3.46
CA GLU A 410 4.52 3.69 -4.18
C GLU A 410 5.47 2.63 -4.79
N GLU A 411 5.65 1.47 -4.13
CA GLU A 411 6.35 0.34 -4.76
C GLU A 411 5.61 -0.15 -6.00
N LEU A 412 4.28 -0.34 -5.90
CA LEU A 412 3.43 -0.75 -7.01
C LEU A 412 3.46 0.26 -8.17
N HIS A 413 3.38 1.56 -7.88
CA HIS A 413 3.53 2.63 -8.87
C HIS A 413 4.88 2.53 -9.61
N SER A 414 5.98 2.27 -8.90
CA SER A 414 7.30 2.13 -9.51
C SER A 414 7.38 0.94 -10.48
N ILE A 415 6.72 -0.17 -10.15
CA ILE A 415 6.65 -1.39 -10.96
C ILE A 415 5.71 -1.19 -12.16
N MET A 416 4.61 -0.45 -12.01
CA MET A 416 3.70 -0.12 -13.11
C MET A 416 4.36 0.66 -14.24
N CYS A 417 5.28 1.56 -13.90
CA CYS A 417 6.07 2.31 -14.89
C CYS A 417 7.03 1.39 -15.68
N ASN A 418 7.27 0.17 -15.20
CA ASN A 418 8.18 -0.81 -15.80
C ASN A 418 7.43 -1.91 -16.58
N LYS A 419 7.15 -1.61 -17.86
CA LYS A 419 6.51 -2.50 -18.84
C LYS A 419 7.16 -3.88 -19.08
N ASN A 420 8.31 -4.18 -18.48
CA ASN A 420 8.95 -5.50 -18.57
C ASN A 420 8.65 -6.41 -17.36
N ASN A 421 8.30 -5.84 -16.20
CA ASN A 421 7.97 -6.59 -14.98
C ASN A 421 6.47 -6.88 -14.83
N ILE A 422 5.63 -6.36 -15.73
CA ILE A 422 4.18 -6.63 -15.77
C ILE A 422 3.89 -7.91 -16.56
N ARG A 423 2.82 -8.63 -16.21
CA ARG A 423 2.12 -9.63 -17.05
C ARG A 423 0.61 -9.43 -16.98
N ASN A 424 -0.05 -9.41 -18.14
CA ASN A 424 -1.51 -9.38 -18.22
C ASN A 424 -2.03 -10.76 -18.63
N VAL A 425 -2.80 -11.41 -17.77
CA VAL A 425 -3.13 -12.85 -17.87
C VAL A 425 -4.63 -13.10 -17.74
N LEU A 426 -5.25 -13.69 -18.77
CA LEU A 426 -6.64 -14.16 -18.67
C LEU A 426 -6.67 -15.54 -18.02
N VAL A 427 -7.42 -15.73 -16.95
CA VAL A 427 -7.71 -17.08 -16.47
C VAL A 427 -8.89 -17.65 -17.26
N ILE A 428 -8.74 -18.83 -17.84
CA ILE A 428 -9.74 -19.53 -18.67
C ILE A 428 -10.02 -20.89 -18.04
N ALA A 429 -11.30 -21.26 -17.89
CA ALA A 429 -11.72 -22.56 -17.37
C ALA A 429 -13.15 -22.90 -17.81
N ASP A 430 -13.50 -24.18 -17.85
CA ASP A 430 -14.90 -24.61 -18.00
C ASP A 430 -15.62 -24.67 -16.64
N ALA A 431 -16.94 -24.93 -16.67
CA ALA A 431 -17.75 -25.17 -15.49
C ALA A 431 -17.14 -26.27 -14.61
N GLY A 432 -17.06 -26.01 -13.30
CA GLY A 432 -16.55 -26.99 -12.34
C GLY A 432 -15.04 -27.26 -12.37
N HIS A 433 -14.25 -26.75 -13.33
CA HIS A 433 -12.79 -26.97 -13.43
C HIS A 433 -11.97 -26.40 -12.24
N GLY A 434 -12.61 -25.75 -11.26
CA GLY A 434 -11.97 -25.29 -10.01
C GLY A 434 -11.24 -23.95 -10.14
N LYS A 435 -11.72 -23.08 -11.04
CA LYS A 435 -11.11 -21.78 -11.37
C LYS A 435 -11.02 -20.82 -10.18
N THR A 436 -12.15 -20.56 -9.52
CA THR A 436 -12.25 -19.64 -8.38
C THR A 436 -11.29 -20.08 -7.27
N ALA A 437 -11.26 -21.36 -6.93
CA ALA A 437 -10.33 -21.90 -5.92
C ALA A 437 -8.83 -21.72 -6.27
N ILE A 438 -8.45 -21.63 -7.56
CA ILE A 438 -7.09 -21.25 -7.97
C ILE A 438 -6.84 -19.75 -7.74
N LEU A 439 -7.80 -18.89 -8.06
CA LEU A 439 -7.73 -17.44 -7.80
C LEU A 439 -7.73 -17.14 -6.29
N ASP A 440 -8.61 -17.76 -5.51
CA ASP A 440 -8.68 -17.65 -4.05
C ASP A 440 -7.33 -18.03 -3.42
N SER A 441 -6.70 -19.12 -3.90
CA SER A 441 -5.39 -19.55 -3.42
C SER A 441 -4.25 -18.60 -3.82
N LEU A 442 -4.37 -17.87 -4.92
CA LEU A 442 -3.41 -16.84 -5.32
C LEU A 442 -3.57 -15.61 -4.41
N VAL A 443 -4.80 -15.09 -4.28
CA VAL A 443 -5.17 -13.93 -3.46
C VAL A 443 -4.80 -14.13 -1.99
N ALA A 444 -5.18 -15.26 -1.39
CA ALA A 444 -4.90 -15.56 0.01
C ALA A 444 -3.40 -15.72 0.32
N THR A 445 -2.56 -16.00 -0.67
CA THR A 445 -1.09 -16.02 -0.48
C THR A 445 -0.47 -14.62 -0.60
N ALA A 446 -1.16 -13.67 -1.24
CA ALA A 446 -0.72 -12.29 -1.41
C ALA A 446 -1.09 -11.38 -0.21
N GLY A 447 -1.59 -11.94 0.89
CA GLY A 447 -1.99 -11.20 2.09
C GLY A 447 -3.33 -10.47 1.99
N ILE A 448 -4.08 -10.67 0.90
CA ILE A 448 -5.38 -10.05 0.65
C ILE A 448 -6.48 -10.93 1.26
N THR A 449 -7.34 -10.36 2.11
CA THR A 449 -8.36 -11.10 2.86
C THR A 449 -9.50 -11.54 1.95
N SER A 450 -9.65 -12.86 1.77
CA SER A 450 -10.48 -13.47 0.71
C SER A 450 -12.01 -13.47 0.96
N GLN A 451 -12.56 -12.52 1.71
CA GLN A 451 -13.90 -12.68 2.32
C GLN A 451 -15.08 -12.15 1.49
N GLU A 452 -14.85 -11.32 0.45
CA GLU A 452 -15.91 -10.74 -0.41
C GLU A 452 -15.66 -10.85 -1.94
N VAL A 453 -14.89 -11.86 -2.39
CA VAL A 453 -14.55 -12.06 -3.82
C VAL A 453 -15.78 -12.44 -4.69
N THR A 454 -16.92 -12.78 -4.07
CA THR A 454 -17.98 -13.61 -4.65
C THR A 454 -18.85 -13.01 -5.76
N GLU A 455 -19.05 -11.69 -5.85
CA GLU A 455 -20.03 -11.11 -6.79
C GLU A 455 -19.52 -9.92 -7.65
N SER A 456 -18.23 -9.57 -7.58
CA SER A 456 -17.65 -8.43 -8.33
C SER A 456 -16.54 -8.85 -9.31
N ASN A 457 -16.92 -9.51 -10.42
CA ASN A 457 -16.01 -9.82 -11.53
C ASN A 457 -15.19 -8.58 -11.97
N SER A 458 -13.86 -8.69 -12.08
CA SER A 458 -13.16 -8.78 -13.39
C SER A 458 -11.63 -8.64 -13.31
N LEU A 459 -11.02 -8.02 -12.29
CA LEU A 459 -9.56 -7.78 -12.25
C LEU A 459 -8.97 -7.99 -10.85
N ILE A 460 -7.85 -8.71 -10.78
CA ILE A 460 -7.03 -8.91 -9.58
C ILE A 460 -5.56 -8.64 -9.95
N SER A 461 -4.96 -7.57 -9.44
CA SER A 461 -3.51 -7.35 -9.52
C SER A 461 -2.80 -8.01 -8.33
N LEU A 462 -1.84 -8.89 -8.60
CA LEU A 462 -0.97 -9.52 -7.60
C LEU A 462 0.45 -8.99 -7.71
N TYR A 463 1.07 -8.70 -6.57
CA TYR A 463 2.51 -8.50 -6.48
C TYR A 463 3.22 -9.84 -6.21
N TYR A 464 4.29 -10.11 -6.94
CA TYR A 464 5.13 -11.31 -6.74
C TYR A 464 6.61 -10.96 -6.86
N GLU A 465 7.36 -11.07 -5.77
CA GLU A 465 8.82 -11.02 -5.83
C GLU A 465 9.39 -12.39 -6.24
N MET A 466 10.20 -12.42 -7.29
CA MET A 466 10.89 -13.64 -7.72
C MET A 466 12.12 -13.94 -6.83
N PRO A 467 12.26 -15.17 -6.30
CA PRO A 467 13.44 -15.59 -5.54
C PRO A 467 14.74 -15.53 -6.37
N GLU A 468 15.87 -15.18 -5.73
CA GLU A 468 17.17 -15.00 -6.42
C GLU A 468 17.62 -16.19 -7.27
N ASP A 469 17.43 -17.43 -6.80
CA ASP A 469 17.79 -18.63 -7.57
C ASP A 469 16.98 -18.73 -8.87
N SER A 470 15.67 -18.46 -8.79
CA SER A 470 14.75 -18.42 -9.94
C SER A 470 14.98 -17.21 -10.84
N LEU A 471 15.76 -16.21 -10.42
CA LEU A 471 16.18 -15.08 -11.24
C LEU A 471 17.47 -15.33 -12.03
N ARG A 472 18.28 -16.36 -11.67
CA ARG A 472 19.50 -16.73 -12.41
C ARG A 472 19.20 -17.42 -13.74
N SER A 473 18.07 -18.11 -13.83
CA SER A 473 17.59 -18.82 -15.03
C SER A 473 16.64 -17.99 -15.91
N TYR A 474 16.15 -16.84 -15.40
CA TYR A 474 15.25 -15.93 -16.12
C TYR A 474 16.03 -15.04 -17.09
N LYS A 475 15.58 -14.98 -18.36
CA LYS A 475 16.35 -14.39 -19.47
C LYS A 475 15.73 -13.16 -20.14
N ASP A 476 14.47 -12.86 -19.86
CA ASP A 476 13.83 -11.66 -20.39
C ASP A 476 14.29 -10.41 -19.62
N LYS A 477 14.07 -9.23 -20.20
CA LYS A 477 14.37 -7.95 -19.52
C LYS A 477 13.56 -7.84 -18.22
N ARG A 478 14.16 -7.20 -17.21
CA ARG A 478 13.53 -6.78 -15.96
C ARG A 478 14.27 -5.60 -15.34
N ALA A 479 13.66 -4.91 -14.38
CA ALA A 479 14.36 -4.08 -13.40
C ALA A 479 13.84 -4.44 -12.01
N GLY A 480 14.73 -4.74 -11.06
CA GLY A 480 14.34 -5.31 -9.76
C GLY A 480 13.79 -6.75 -9.85
N ASN A 481 13.38 -7.29 -8.70
CA ASN A 481 12.89 -8.66 -8.53
C ASN A 481 11.35 -8.75 -8.52
N GLY A 482 10.68 -7.67 -8.11
CA GLY A 482 9.23 -7.56 -8.00
C GLY A 482 8.52 -7.49 -9.35
N HIS A 483 7.47 -8.29 -9.53
CA HIS A 483 6.66 -8.37 -10.74
C HIS A 483 5.18 -8.14 -10.42
N LEU A 484 4.43 -7.59 -11.38
CA LEU A 484 2.99 -7.31 -11.26
C LEU A 484 2.20 -8.22 -12.19
N ILE A 485 1.29 -9.03 -11.64
CA ILE A 485 0.45 -9.98 -12.37
C ILE A 485 -0.99 -9.48 -12.38
N ASN A 486 -1.44 -8.94 -13.51
CA ASN A 486 -2.83 -8.50 -13.70
C ASN A 486 -3.65 -9.68 -14.21
N LEU A 487 -4.39 -10.33 -13.32
CA LEU A 487 -5.29 -11.46 -13.62
C LEU A 487 -6.69 -10.96 -13.94
N ILE A 488 -7.26 -11.38 -15.06
CA ILE A 488 -8.69 -11.21 -15.34
C ILE A 488 -9.42 -12.54 -15.18
N ASP A 489 -10.50 -12.51 -14.39
CA ASP A 489 -11.41 -13.64 -14.25
C ASP A 489 -12.52 -13.56 -15.32
N SER A 490 -12.41 -14.38 -16.37
CA SER A 490 -13.51 -14.58 -17.32
C SER A 490 -14.71 -15.27 -16.62
N PRO A 491 -15.97 -14.93 -16.95
CA PRO A 491 -17.11 -15.68 -16.44
C PRO A 491 -17.02 -17.16 -16.83
N VAL A 492 -17.45 -18.03 -15.91
CA VAL A 492 -17.54 -19.48 -16.12
C VAL A 492 -18.80 -19.78 -16.95
N CYS A 493 -18.72 -20.74 -17.88
CA CYS A 493 -19.80 -21.14 -18.79
C CYS A 493 -20.20 -20.11 -19.88
N CYS A 494 -19.39 -20.03 -20.92
CA CYS A 494 -19.79 -20.61 -22.22
C CYS A 494 -21.18 -20.26 -22.79
N ASN A 495 -21.59 -18.98 -22.78
CA ASN A 495 -22.68 -18.50 -23.65
C ASN A 495 -22.53 -17.05 -24.15
N LEU A 496 -21.43 -16.36 -23.79
CA LEU A 496 -21.12 -15.00 -24.22
C LEU A 496 -19.67 -14.90 -24.73
N SER A 497 -19.46 -15.17 -26.02
CA SER A 497 -18.24 -14.75 -26.73
C SER A 497 -17.98 -13.24 -26.55
N ASN A 498 -19.06 -12.46 -26.44
CA ASN A 498 -19.09 -11.04 -26.11
C ASN A 498 -18.31 -10.64 -24.84
N ASP A 499 -18.09 -11.55 -23.88
CA ASP A 499 -17.33 -11.25 -22.64
C ASP A 499 -15.88 -11.75 -22.71
N VAL A 500 -15.65 -12.91 -23.33
CA VAL A 500 -14.30 -13.51 -23.42
C VAL A 500 -13.44 -12.82 -24.48
N GLN A 501 -14.01 -12.50 -25.65
CA GLN A 501 -13.28 -11.93 -26.77
C GLN A 501 -12.73 -10.51 -26.49
N PRO A 502 -13.47 -9.58 -25.84
CA PRO A 502 -12.90 -8.29 -25.42
C PRO A 502 -11.91 -8.41 -24.25
N ALA A 503 -12.01 -9.45 -23.42
CA ALA A 503 -11.03 -9.71 -22.36
C ALA A 503 -9.71 -10.21 -22.94
N LEU A 504 -9.74 -11.12 -23.92
CA LEU A 504 -8.56 -11.56 -24.67
C LEU A 504 -7.81 -10.37 -25.30
N CYS A 505 -8.52 -9.37 -25.86
CA CYS A 505 -7.90 -8.21 -26.51
C CYS A 505 -6.95 -7.39 -25.62
N ILE A 506 -7.09 -7.43 -24.29
CA ILE A 506 -6.23 -6.68 -23.35
C ILE A 506 -5.13 -7.53 -22.71
N MET A 507 -4.99 -8.81 -23.08
CA MET A 507 -4.15 -9.79 -22.40
C MET A 507 -2.90 -10.17 -23.21
N ASP A 508 -1.82 -10.53 -22.52
CA ASP A 508 -0.56 -10.98 -23.13
C ASP A 508 -0.41 -12.52 -23.09
N GLY A 509 -1.07 -13.17 -22.12
CA GLY A 509 -1.16 -14.63 -22.03
C GLY A 509 -2.46 -15.10 -21.40
N ALA A 510 -2.62 -16.43 -21.33
CA ALA A 510 -3.79 -17.06 -20.73
C ALA A 510 -3.41 -18.25 -19.83
N LEU A 511 -3.93 -18.28 -18.60
CA LEU A 511 -3.82 -19.43 -17.69
C LEU A 511 -5.05 -20.33 -17.88
N VAL A 512 -4.87 -21.46 -18.55
CA VAL A 512 -5.95 -22.42 -18.82
C VAL A 512 -6.00 -23.47 -17.71
N VAL A 513 -7.11 -23.51 -16.97
CA VAL A 513 -7.39 -24.46 -15.89
C VAL A 513 -8.17 -25.65 -16.46
N VAL A 514 -7.60 -26.84 -16.35
CA VAL A 514 -8.19 -28.09 -16.89
C VAL A 514 -8.33 -29.10 -15.76
N ASP A 515 -9.52 -29.68 -15.56
CA ASP A 515 -9.71 -30.77 -14.60
C ASP A 515 -8.97 -32.03 -15.08
N SER A 516 -8.17 -32.65 -14.21
CA SER A 516 -7.40 -33.85 -14.54
C SER A 516 -8.24 -35.11 -14.80
N PHE A 517 -9.54 -35.09 -14.50
CA PHE A 517 -10.49 -36.20 -14.67
C PHE A 517 -11.51 -35.97 -15.79
N GLU A 518 -12.01 -34.74 -15.95
CA GLU A 518 -12.94 -34.37 -17.04
C GLU A 518 -12.19 -34.06 -18.35
N GLY A 519 -11.00 -33.47 -18.23
CA GLY A 519 -10.09 -33.22 -19.35
C GLY A 519 -10.50 -32.06 -20.26
N VAL A 520 -10.18 -32.18 -21.55
CA VAL A 520 -10.37 -31.07 -22.51
C VAL A 520 -11.78 -31.09 -23.11
N THR A 521 -12.70 -30.36 -22.49
CA THR A 521 -14.08 -30.16 -22.97
C THR A 521 -14.16 -29.45 -24.34
N LEU A 522 -15.35 -29.38 -24.94
CA LEU A 522 -15.56 -28.63 -26.19
C LEU A 522 -15.24 -27.13 -26.02
N TRP A 523 -15.67 -26.53 -24.90
CA TRP A 523 -15.47 -25.10 -24.66
C TRP A 523 -14.02 -24.75 -24.42
N THR A 524 -13.31 -25.57 -23.63
CA THR A 524 -11.85 -25.46 -23.46
C THR A 524 -11.15 -25.45 -24.83
N LYS A 525 -11.59 -26.28 -25.79
CA LYS A 525 -11.05 -26.30 -27.16
C LYS A 525 -11.35 -25.04 -27.97
N THR A 526 -12.52 -24.43 -27.79
CA THR A 526 -12.88 -23.17 -28.46
C THR A 526 -12.05 -22.02 -27.91
N SER A 527 -12.01 -21.81 -26.59
CA SER A 527 -11.27 -20.71 -25.97
C SER A 527 -9.75 -20.78 -26.20
N ILE A 528 -9.17 -21.99 -26.26
CA ILE A 528 -7.76 -22.18 -26.66
C ILE A 528 -7.52 -21.69 -28.11
N ARG A 529 -8.44 -22.00 -29.03
CA ARG A 529 -8.32 -21.57 -30.44
C ARG A 529 -8.48 -20.06 -30.59
N GLU A 530 -9.41 -19.45 -29.85
CA GLU A 530 -9.62 -18.00 -29.85
C GLU A 530 -8.37 -17.26 -29.33
N ALA A 531 -7.82 -17.70 -28.20
CA ALA A 531 -6.56 -17.15 -27.66
C ALA A 531 -5.39 -17.29 -28.64
N LEU A 532 -5.21 -18.46 -29.27
CA LEU A 532 -4.15 -18.70 -30.26
C LEU A 532 -4.32 -17.86 -31.53
N ASN A 533 -5.55 -17.72 -32.05
CA ASN A 533 -5.85 -16.85 -33.19
C ASN A 533 -5.51 -15.38 -32.89
N MET A 534 -5.66 -14.96 -31.62
CA MET A 534 -5.26 -13.64 -31.13
C MET A 534 -3.77 -13.57 -30.72
N LYS A 535 -2.98 -14.62 -30.96
CA LYS A 535 -1.53 -14.75 -30.64
C LYS A 535 -1.20 -14.65 -29.13
N ILE A 536 -2.19 -14.87 -28.27
CA ILE A 536 -2.04 -14.84 -26.81
C ILE A 536 -1.41 -16.16 -26.37
N GLN A 537 -0.36 -16.10 -25.57
CA GLN A 537 0.41 -17.30 -25.21
C GLN A 537 -0.24 -18.06 -24.03
N PRO A 538 -0.68 -19.32 -24.22
CA PRO A 538 -1.34 -20.08 -23.18
C PRO A 538 -0.33 -20.85 -22.30
N VAL A 539 -0.63 -20.92 -21.01
CA VAL A 539 0.02 -21.78 -20.01
C VAL A 539 -1.06 -22.60 -19.30
N PHE A 540 -0.75 -23.83 -18.90
CA PHE A 540 -1.78 -24.77 -18.42
C PHE A 540 -1.56 -25.16 -16.97
N THR A 541 -2.65 -25.25 -16.21
CA THR A 541 -2.65 -25.90 -14.91
C THR A 541 -3.67 -27.05 -14.91
N LEU A 542 -3.16 -28.26 -14.64
CA LEU A 542 -3.95 -29.48 -14.50
C LEU A 542 -4.40 -29.56 -13.04
N ASN A 543 -5.68 -29.29 -12.81
CA ASN A 543 -6.27 -29.07 -11.49
C ASN A 543 -6.91 -30.37 -10.95
N LYS A 544 -7.31 -30.32 -9.67
CA LYS A 544 -7.94 -31.40 -8.90
C LYS A 544 -7.09 -32.67 -8.75
N ILE A 545 -5.76 -32.52 -8.74
CA ILE A 545 -4.85 -33.68 -8.64
C ILE A 545 -4.87 -34.33 -7.25
N ASP A 546 -5.34 -33.61 -6.25
CA ASP A 546 -5.74 -34.15 -4.93
C ASP A 546 -6.65 -35.38 -5.02
N ARG A 547 -7.60 -35.43 -5.97
CA ARG A 547 -8.57 -36.52 -6.13
C ARG A 547 -7.91 -37.86 -6.49
N PHE A 548 -6.74 -37.84 -7.14
CA PHE A 548 -5.96 -39.07 -7.38
C PHE A 548 -5.48 -39.70 -6.07
N PHE A 549 -5.19 -38.89 -5.03
CA PHE A 549 -4.71 -39.37 -3.74
C PHE A 549 -5.86 -39.60 -2.74
N LEU A 550 -6.80 -38.66 -2.65
CA LEU A 550 -7.78 -38.58 -1.56
C LEU A 550 -9.12 -39.26 -1.88
N GLU A 551 -9.59 -39.21 -3.12
CA GLU A 551 -10.87 -39.86 -3.52
C GLU A 551 -10.63 -41.26 -4.09
N GLN A 552 -9.75 -41.38 -5.09
CA GLN A 552 -9.61 -42.61 -5.89
C GLN A 552 -8.39 -43.46 -5.55
N ASN A 553 -7.42 -42.92 -4.76
CA ASN A 553 -6.17 -43.59 -4.37
C ASN A 553 -5.49 -44.36 -5.53
N VAL A 554 -5.28 -43.65 -6.65
CA VAL A 554 -4.84 -44.22 -7.93
C VAL A 554 -3.35 -44.55 -7.89
N ASP A 555 -2.96 -45.66 -8.51
CA ASP A 555 -1.54 -45.97 -8.71
C ASP A 555 -0.84 -44.90 -9.58
N GLY A 556 0.41 -44.60 -9.24
CA GLY A 556 1.16 -43.50 -9.85
C GLY A 556 1.43 -43.68 -11.35
N GLU A 557 1.62 -44.90 -11.85
CA GLU A 557 1.81 -45.12 -13.29
C GLU A 557 0.50 -44.89 -14.06
N LYS A 558 -0.65 -45.30 -13.49
CA LYS A 558 -1.97 -44.98 -14.06
C LYS A 558 -2.25 -43.48 -14.01
N ALA A 559 -1.94 -42.80 -12.91
CA ALA A 559 -2.09 -41.34 -12.80
C ALA A 559 -1.20 -40.59 -13.81
N TYR A 560 0.05 -41.03 -14.00
CA TYR A 560 0.93 -40.50 -15.05
C TYR A 560 0.33 -40.68 -16.45
N GLN A 561 -0.20 -41.86 -16.77
CA GLN A 561 -0.81 -42.15 -18.07
C GLN A 561 -2.04 -41.27 -18.35
N THR A 562 -2.90 -41.04 -17.34
CA THR A 562 -4.00 -40.08 -17.43
C THR A 562 -3.50 -38.66 -17.70
N LEU A 563 -2.52 -38.17 -16.93
CA LEU A 563 -1.97 -36.82 -17.09
C LEU A 563 -1.26 -36.63 -18.44
N SER A 564 -0.52 -37.62 -18.93
CA SER A 564 0.13 -37.56 -20.25
C SER A 564 -0.91 -37.51 -21.38
N SER A 565 -1.89 -38.42 -21.37
CA SER A 565 -2.98 -38.45 -22.36
C SER A 565 -3.79 -37.14 -22.40
N LEU A 566 -3.94 -36.48 -21.25
CA LEU A 566 -4.55 -35.16 -21.16
C LEU A 566 -3.69 -34.06 -21.81
N ILE A 567 -2.38 -34.06 -21.57
CA ILE A 567 -1.43 -33.13 -22.23
C ILE A 567 -1.39 -33.36 -23.75
N ASP A 568 -1.43 -34.61 -24.20
CA ASP A 568 -1.50 -34.96 -25.62
C ASP A 568 -2.83 -34.49 -26.25
N SER A 569 -3.95 -34.57 -25.51
CA SER A 569 -5.26 -34.03 -25.92
C SER A 569 -5.29 -32.50 -26.03
N VAL A 570 -4.56 -31.80 -25.15
CA VAL A 570 -4.32 -30.35 -25.27
C VAL A 570 -3.47 -30.06 -26.52
N ASN A 571 -2.34 -30.74 -26.70
CA ASN A 571 -1.44 -30.51 -27.84
C ASN A 571 -2.08 -30.87 -29.20
N ALA A 572 -2.99 -31.84 -29.25
CA ALA A 572 -3.81 -32.14 -30.43
C ALA A 572 -4.79 -31.00 -30.76
N THR A 573 -5.38 -30.36 -29.74
CA THR A 573 -6.24 -29.17 -29.90
C THR A 573 -5.45 -27.98 -30.47
N MET A 574 -4.17 -27.87 -30.11
CA MET A 574 -3.23 -26.81 -30.52
C MET A 574 -2.43 -27.16 -31.79
N SER A 575 -2.78 -28.24 -32.49
CA SER A 575 -1.99 -28.80 -33.62
C SER A 575 -1.71 -27.83 -34.78
N SER A 576 -2.57 -26.84 -35.01
CA SER A 576 -2.35 -25.75 -35.99
C SER A 576 -1.23 -24.78 -35.60
N HIS A 577 -0.88 -24.69 -34.32
CA HIS A 577 0.05 -23.72 -33.74
C HIS A 577 1.17 -24.43 -32.97
N LYS A 578 2.03 -25.16 -33.69
CA LYS A 578 3.07 -26.04 -33.13
C LYS A 578 4.00 -25.35 -32.12
N ASP A 579 4.37 -24.10 -32.35
CA ASP A 579 5.27 -23.36 -31.46
C ASP A 579 4.69 -23.12 -30.07
N ALA A 580 3.35 -23.10 -29.95
CA ALA A 580 2.63 -22.95 -28.69
C ALA A 580 2.44 -24.29 -27.94
N GLN A 581 2.86 -25.44 -28.47
CA GLN A 581 2.63 -26.75 -27.83
C GLN A 581 3.31 -26.87 -26.46
N VAL A 582 2.55 -27.35 -25.48
CA VAL A 582 2.86 -27.29 -24.05
C VAL A 582 3.33 -28.63 -23.51
N TYR A 583 4.36 -28.59 -22.66
CA TYR A 583 4.97 -29.79 -22.07
C TYR A 583 5.46 -29.49 -20.65
N PRO A 584 5.28 -30.41 -19.68
CA PRO A 584 5.83 -30.26 -18.33
C PRO A 584 7.35 -30.07 -18.30
N THR A 585 8.09 -30.62 -19.28
CA THR A 585 9.53 -30.41 -19.45
C THR A 585 9.92 -29.00 -19.90
N LYS A 586 9.01 -28.27 -20.57
CA LYS A 586 9.22 -26.85 -20.92
C LYS A 586 8.91 -25.91 -19.75
N GLY A 587 8.22 -26.38 -18.71
CA GLY A 587 7.68 -25.54 -17.62
C GLY A 587 6.27 -24.98 -17.87
N THR A 588 5.71 -25.14 -19.08
CA THR A 588 4.41 -24.56 -19.49
C THR A 588 3.18 -25.30 -18.95
N VAL A 589 3.37 -26.30 -18.09
CA VAL A 589 2.31 -27.12 -17.49
C VAL A 589 2.62 -27.31 -16.00
N VAL A 590 1.69 -26.87 -15.15
CA VAL A 590 1.71 -27.04 -13.69
C VAL A 590 0.66 -28.08 -13.26
N PHE A 591 0.98 -28.86 -12.24
CA PHE A 591 0.07 -29.82 -11.59
C PHE A 591 -0.47 -29.16 -10.30
N SER A 592 -1.79 -29.13 -10.08
CA SER A 592 -2.39 -28.33 -9.01
C SER A 592 -3.63 -28.92 -8.32
N SER A 593 -3.93 -28.32 -7.16
CA SER A 593 -5.19 -28.40 -6.44
C SER A 593 -5.56 -27.01 -5.94
N GLY A 594 -6.52 -26.36 -6.59
CA GLY A 594 -7.07 -25.08 -6.08
C GLY A 594 -7.72 -25.24 -4.71
N LEU A 595 -8.49 -26.32 -4.50
CA LEU A 595 -9.22 -26.60 -3.25
C LEU A 595 -8.30 -26.65 -2.01
N HIS A 596 -7.11 -27.23 -2.17
CA HIS A 596 -6.09 -27.33 -1.13
C HIS A 596 -4.95 -26.32 -1.31
N GLY A 597 -5.06 -25.39 -2.25
CA GLY A 597 -4.12 -24.30 -2.51
C GLY A 597 -2.66 -24.68 -2.74
N TRP A 598 -2.40 -25.85 -3.34
CA TRP A 598 -1.04 -26.29 -3.70
C TRP A 598 -0.89 -26.50 -5.20
N ALA A 599 0.31 -26.22 -5.72
CA ALA A 599 0.65 -26.48 -7.12
C ALA A 599 2.16 -26.68 -7.29
N VAL A 600 2.55 -27.42 -8.33
CA VAL A 600 3.94 -27.80 -8.56
C VAL A 600 4.25 -27.99 -10.06
N ALA A 601 5.35 -27.42 -10.51
CA ALA A 601 5.98 -27.71 -11.79
C ALA A 601 7.09 -28.77 -11.62
N ILE A 602 7.48 -29.43 -12.72
CA ILE A 602 8.60 -30.38 -12.68
C ILE A 602 9.92 -29.69 -12.31
N SER A 603 10.08 -28.41 -12.64
CA SER A 603 11.21 -27.58 -12.21
C SER A 603 11.35 -27.50 -10.69
N ASN A 604 10.27 -27.41 -9.90
CA ASN A 604 10.37 -27.37 -8.43
C ASN A 604 11.01 -28.65 -7.86
N PHE A 605 10.60 -29.83 -8.36
CA PHE A 605 11.25 -31.09 -8.01
C PHE A 605 12.66 -31.21 -8.59
N ALA A 606 12.90 -30.71 -9.81
CA ALA A 606 14.24 -30.71 -10.40
C ALA A 606 15.23 -29.86 -9.60
N LYS A 607 14.85 -28.68 -9.09
CA LYS A 607 15.64 -27.83 -8.18
C LYS A 607 16.02 -28.59 -6.90
N MET A 608 15.10 -29.36 -6.31
CA MET A 608 15.37 -30.18 -5.11
C MET A 608 16.30 -31.37 -5.41
N TYR A 609 16.12 -32.06 -6.53
CA TYR A 609 16.84 -33.29 -6.85
C TYR A 609 18.16 -33.09 -7.60
N SER A 610 18.35 -31.97 -8.31
CA SER A 610 19.60 -31.62 -9.01
C SER A 610 20.80 -31.66 -8.06
N SER A 611 20.70 -30.95 -6.94
CA SER A 611 21.68 -30.92 -5.84
C SER A 611 21.93 -32.30 -5.23
N LYS A 612 20.89 -33.13 -5.08
CA LYS A 612 20.97 -34.47 -4.48
C LYS A 612 21.66 -35.49 -5.38
N PHE A 613 21.40 -35.45 -6.69
CA PHE A 613 22.01 -36.34 -7.68
C PHE A 613 23.30 -35.77 -8.32
N LYS A 614 23.63 -34.50 -8.04
CA LYS A 614 24.71 -33.74 -8.70
C LYS A 614 24.56 -33.70 -10.23
N VAL A 615 23.33 -33.43 -10.67
CA VAL A 615 22.94 -33.32 -12.09
C VAL A 615 22.36 -31.93 -12.33
N GLU A 616 22.69 -31.32 -13.46
CA GLU A 616 22.14 -30.03 -13.91
C GLU A 616 20.59 -30.04 -13.93
N GLU A 617 19.95 -28.96 -13.50
CA GLU A 617 18.49 -28.87 -13.37
C GLU A 617 17.76 -29.21 -14.67
N SER A 618 18.20 -28.68 -15.82
CA SER A 618 17.67 -28.99 -17.16
C SER A 618 17.60 -30.50 -17.44
N LYS A 619 18.74 -31.19 -17.23
CA LYS A 619 18.92 -32.64 -17.41
C LYS A 619 18.20 -33.46 -16.33
N MET A 620 17.77 -32.84 -15.23
CA MET A 620 16.92 -33.46 -14.22
C MET A 620 15.43 -33.33 -14.63
N ILE A 621 15.00 -32.17 -15.14
CA ILE A 621 13.65 -31.97 -15.71
C ILE A 621 13.37 -33.01 -16.81
N ASP A 622 14.30 -33.18 -17.76
CA ASP A 622 14.20 -34.18 -18.85
C ASP A 622 14.05 -35.62 -18.35
N ARG A 623 14.58 -35.95 -17.16
CA ARG A 623 14.50 -37.29 -16.55
C ARG A 623 13.23 -37.50 -15.72
N LEU A 624 12.62 -36.42 -15.23
CA LEU A 624 11.43 -36.47 -14.39
C LEU A 624 10.13 -36.65 -15.21
N TRP A 625 10.18 -36.62 -16.54
CA TRP A 625 9.03 -36.85 -17.42
C TRP A 625 9.34 -37.84 -18.56
N GLY A 626 8.31 -38.33 -19.26
CA GLY A 626 8.45 -39.22 -20.42
C GLY A 626 8.85 -40.65 -20.06
N GLU A 627 9.41 -41.36 -21.04
CA GLU A 627 9.92 -42.75 -20.92
C GLU A 627 11.29 -42.81 -20.21
N ASN A 628 11.38 -42.17 -19.04
CA ASN A 628 12.53 -42.22 -18.15
C ASN A 628 12.13 -42.89 -16.84
N PHE A 629 12.90 -43.89 -16.43
CA PHE A 629 12.67 -44.70 -15.24
C PHE A 629 13.90 -44.65 -14.34
N PHE A 630 13.70 -44.82 -13.04
CA PHE A 630 14.76 -44.92 -12.05
C PHE A 630 14.56 -46.18 -11.22
N ASP A 631 15.59 -47.02 -11.17
CA ASP A 631 15.61 -48.20 -10.32
C ASP A 631 16.29 -47.90 -8.99
N LEU A 632 15.54 -48.04 -7.89
CA LEU A 632 16.04 -47.85 -6.53
C LEU A 632 17.14 -48.86 -6.13
N ALA A 633 17.17 -50.05 -6.73
CA ALA A 633 18.13 -51.09 -6.40
C ALA A 633 19.52 -50.78 -7.00
N THR A 634 19.60 -50.57 -8.32
CA THR A 634 20.85 -50.22 -9.02
C THR A 634 21.21 -48.73 -8.92
N LYS A 635 20.27 -47.87 -8.49
CA LYS A 635 20.37 -46.40 -8.42
C LYS A 635 20.69 -45.75 -9.78
N LYS A 636 20.21 -46.36 -10.87
CA LYS A 636 20.45 -45.93 -12.25
C LYS A 636 19.17 -45.47 -12.95
N TRP A 637 19.34 -44.54 -13.88
CA TRP A 637 18.30 -44.12 -14.82
C TRP A 637 18.30 -45.03 -16.05
N THR A 638 17.12 -45.44 -16.52
CA THR A 638 16.91 -46.25 -17.72
C THR A 638 15.83 -45.63 -18.62
N LYS A 639 15.93 -45.86 -19.94
CA LYS A 639 14.89 -45.47 -20.93
C LYS A 639 13.87 -46.56 -21.24
N LYS A 640 13.81 -47.58 -20.39
CA LYS A 640 12.86 -48.71 -20.45
C LYS A 640 12.57 -49.16 -19.02
N ASN A 641 11.31 -49.47 -18.75
CA ASN A 641 10.93 -50.20 -17.55
C ASN A 641 11.60 -51.59 -17.57
N THR A 642 12.25 -51.99 -16.48
CA THR A 642 12.92 -53.29 -16.35
C THR A 642 11.98 -54.41 -15.87
N GLY A 643 10.71 -54.10 -15.59
CA GLY A 643 9.72 -55.04 -15.05
C GLY A 643 9.90 -55.32 -13.55
N THR A 644 10.90 -54.74 -12.89
CA THR A 644 11.14 -54.90 -11.45
C THR A 644 10.35 -53.85 -10.66
N ALA A 645 9.75 -54.25 -9.53
CA ALA A 645 8.95 -53.36 -8.68
C ALA A 645 9.73 -52.15 -8.10
N THR A 646 11.06 -52.19 -8.13
CA THR A 646 11.97 -51.10 -7.75
C THR A 646 12.22 -50.07 -8.85
N CYS A 647 11.83 -50.36 -10.10
CA CYS A 647 12.03 -49.53 -11.29
C CYS A 647 10.74 -48.75 -11.63
N LYS A 648 10.57 -47.58 -11.01
CA LYS A 648 9.44 -46.70 -11.26
C LYS A 648 9.80 -45.57 -12.23
N ARG A 649 8.80 -45.04 -12.94
CA ARG A 649 8.95 -43.87 -13.83
C ARG A 649 9.41 -42.65 -13.02
N GLY A 650 10.20 -41.77 -13.62
CA GLY A 650 10.79 -40.59 -12.96
C GLY A 650 9.74 -39.72 -12.23
N PHE A 651 8.68 -39.33 -12.93
CA PHE A 651 7.56 -38.57 -12.36
C PHE A 651 6.93 -39.28 -11.15
N VAL A 652 6.70 -40.59 -11.28
CA VAL A 652 6.06 -41.39 -10.24
C VAL A 652 6.95 -41.45 -9.01
N GLN A 653 8.22 -41.83 -9.18
CA GLN A 653 9.16 -42.06 -8.10
C GLN A 653 9.56 -40.79 -7.33
N PHE A 654 9.57 -39.63 -7.99
CA PHE A 654 10.13 -38.40 -7.43
C PHE A 654 9.12 -37.25 -7.26
N CYS A 655 7.99 -37.27 -7.95
CA CYS A 655 6.96 -36.23 -7.81
C CYS A 655 5.69 -36.78 -7.14
N TYR A 656 5.09 -37.84 -7.71
CA TYR A 656 3.80 -38.38 -7.25
C TYR A 656 3.89 -39.11 -5.92
N GLU A 657 4.86 -40.02 -5.76
CA GLU A 657 4.97 -40.85 -4.55
C GLU A 657 5.29 -40.02 -3.30
N PRO A 658 6.21 -39.04 -3.28
CA PRO A 658 6.44 -38.20 -2.10
C PRO A 658 5.20 -37.40 -1.66
N ILE A 659 4.40 -36.89 -2.60
CA ILE A 659 3.12 -36.22 -2.30
C ILE A 659 2.15 -37.21 -1.65
N ARG A 660 2.01 -38.41 -2.23
CA ARG A 660 1.14 -39.47 -1.72
C ARG A 660 1.56 -39.94 -0.32
N GLU A 661 2.86 -40.08 -0.06
CA GLU A 661 3.38 -40.45 1.26
C GLU A 661 3.10 -39.38 2.32
N ILE A 662 3.30 -38.10 2.00
CA ILE A 662 3.04 -36.98 2.93
C ILE A 662 1.54 -36.83 3.23
N MET A 663 0.67 -36.87 2.21
CA MET A 663 -0.78 -36.84 2.42
C MET A 663 -1.24 -38.00 3.32
N ASN A 664 -0.76 -39.22 3.06
CA ASN A 664 -1.07 -40.39 3.89
C ASN A 664 -0.51 -40.29 5.32
N ALA A 665 0.63 -39.64 5.52
CA ALA A 665 1.19 -39.39 6.85
C ALA A 665 0.37 -38.35 7.63
N CYS A 666 -0.11 -37.28 7.00
CA CYS A 666 -1.03 -36.32 7.61
C CYS A 666 -2.36 -36.97 8.05
N MET A 667 -2.93 -37.84 7.21
CA MET A 667 -4.19 -38.53 7.52
C MET A 667 -4.02 -39.62 8.59
N ASN A 668 -2.99 -40.46 8.50
CA ASN A 668 -2.92 -41.73 9.23
C ASN A 668 -1.74 -41.88 10.21
N SER A 669 -0.74 -40.98 10.20
CA SER A 669 0.52 -41.20 10.94
C SER A 669 1.32 -39.91 11.21
N LYS A 670 0.78 -39.00 12.03
CA LYS A 670 1.49 -37.77 12.47
C LYS A 670 2.92 -38.04 12.98
N HIS A 671 3.18 -39.20 13.62
CA HIS A 671 4.52 -39.56 14.10
C HIS A 671 5.56 -39.81 12.98
N LYS A 672 5.13 -40.19 11.76
CA LYS A 672 6.00 -40.31 10.57
C LYS A 672 6.13 -38.99 9.83
N LEU A 673 5.12 -38.13 9.93
CA LEU A 673 5.08 -36.83 9.27
C LEU A 673 6.22 -35.91 9.71
N TRP A 674 6.43 -35.70 11.02
CA TRP A 674 7.43 -34.72 11.47
C TRP A 674 8.87 -35.03 10.98
N PRO A 675 9.39 -36.28 11.07
CA PRO A 675 10.69 -36.64 10.50
C PRO A 675 10.74 -36.71 8.95
N MET A 676 9.62 -36.46 8.26
CA MET A 676 9.60 -36.20 6.82
C MET A 676 9.67 -34.69 6.55
N LEU A 677 8.86 -33.88 7.25
CA LEU A 677 8.84 -32.42 7.09
C LEU A 677 10.20 -31.77 7.42
N GLU A 678 10.90 -32.27 8.43
CA GLU A 678 12.28 -31.87 8.76
C GLU A 678 13.27 -32.08 7.60
N LYS A 679 13.11 -33.15 6.81
CA LYS A 679 13.99 -33.50 5.68
C LYS A 679 13.71 -32.72 4.40
N ILE A 680 12.53 -32.11 4.30
CA ILE A 680 12.15 -31.18 3.22
C ILE A 680 12.15 -29.72 3.71
N HIS A 681 12.64 -29.46 4.93
CA HIS A 681 12.76 -28.15 5.56
C HIS A 681 11.46 -27.35 5.69
N VAL A 682 10.31 -28.05 5.83
CA VAL A 682 8.99 -27.42 6.01
C VAL A 682 8.68 -27.22 7.49
N THR A 683 8.56 -25.96 7.90
CA THR A 683 8.21 -25.58 9.29
C THR A 683 6.70 -25.50 9.49
N VAL A 684 6.20 -26.16 10.55
CA VAL A 684 4.78 -26.14 10.94
C VAL A 684 4.63 -25.45 12.30
N SER A 685 3.78 -24.42 12.37
CA SER A 685 3.48 -23.68 13.59
C SER A 685 2.85 -24.57 14.67
N SER A 686 3.02 -24.24 15.96
CA SER A 686 2.50 -25.08 17.05
C SER A 686 0.99 -25.34 16.98
N PRO A 687 0.10 -24.34 16.74
CA PRO A 687 -1.33 -24.59 16.61
C PRO A 687 -1.67 -25.51 15.42
N ALA A 688 -0.96 -25.36 14.30
CA ALA A 688 -1.18 -26.19 13.12
C ALA A 688 -0.80 -27.67 13.30
N LYS A 689 -0.06 -28.04 14.36
CA LYS A 689 0.21 -29.44 14.71
C LYS A 689 -0.99 -30.15 15.34
N GLU A 690 -1.93 -29.39 15.88
CA GLU A 690 -3.15 -29.91 16.52
C GLU A 690 -4.16 -30.39 15.45
N LEU A 691 -4.28 -29.65 14.34
CA LEU A 691 -5.12 -29.97 13.16
C LEU A 691 -5.05 -31.45 12.75
N VAL A 692 -6.16 -32.01 12.27
CA VAL A 692 -6.29 -33.45 11.95
C VAL A 692 -6.85 -33.63 10.54
N GLY A 693 -6.47 -34.73 9.88
CA GLY A 693 -7.05 -35.11 8.59
C GLY A 693 -6.82 -34.07 7.50
N ILE A 694 -7.90 -33.69 6.80
CA ILE A 694 -7.83 -32.86 5.60
C ILE A 694 -7.32 -31.42 5.86
N GLU A 695 -7.55 -30.87 7.05
CA GLU A 695 -7.04 -29.55 7.44
C GLU A 695 -5.51 -29.57 7.62
N LEU A 696 -4.98 -30.63 8.23
CA LEU A 696 -3.54 -30.84 8.35
C LEU A 696 -2.90 -31.12 6.98
N VAL A 697 -3.57 -31.92 6.12
CA VAL A 697 -3.14 -32.11 4.73
C VAL A 697 -3.01 -30.76 4.04
N LYS A 698 -4.06 -29.92 4.08
CA LYS A 698 -4.08 -28.58 3.47
C LYS A 698 -2.94 -27.71 4.00
N TYR A 699 -2.83 -27.51 5.31
CA TYR A 699 -1.79 -26.64 5.90
C TYR A 699 -0.37 -27.10 5.51
N VAL A 700 -0.09 -28.41 5.63
CA VAL A 700 1.24 -28.97 5.36
C VAL A 700 1.60 -28.87 3.88
N ILE A 701 0.68 -29.16 2.97
CA ILE A 701 0.98 -29.13 1.53
C ILE A 701 1.02 -27.70 0.98
N GLN A 702 0.25 -26.76 1.55
CA GLN A 702 0.40 -25.33 1.26
C GLN A 702 1.77 -24.79 1.72
N ALA A 703 2.24 -25.21 2.89
CA ALA A 703 3.57 -24.82 3.38
C ALA A 703 4.74 -25.46 2.60
N TRP A 704 4.51 -26.57 1.89
CA TRP A 704 5.54 -27.25 1.08
C TRP A 704 5.53 -26.84 -0.39
N LEU A 705 4.34 -26.77 -1.01
CA LEU A 705 4.14 -26.56 -2.45
C LEU A 705 3.10 -25.44 -2.71
N PRO A 706 3.32 -24.21 -2.21
CA PRO A 706 2.33 -23.13 -2.27
C PRO A 706 1.95 -22.79 -3.72
N ALA A 707 0.65 -22.88 -4.05
CA ALA A 707 0.18 -22.72 -5.43
C ALA A 707 0.59 -21.39 -6.07
N CYS A 708 0.57 -20.31 -5.30
CA CYS A 708 0.93 -18.99 -5.78
C CYS A 708 2.37 -18.93 -6.33
N SER A 709 3.33 -19.59 -5.69
CA SER A 709 4.72 -19.58 -6.17
C SER A 709 4.89 -20.33 -7.49
N ALA A 710 4.38 -21.57 -7.58
CA ALA A 710 4.51 -22.38 -8.80
C ALA A 710 3.74 -21.80 -10.00
N LEU A 711 2.55 -21.23 -9.78
CA LEU A 711 1.77 -20.57 -10.83
C LEU A 711 2.40 -19.24 -11.24
N SER A 712 2.91 -18.44 -10.31
CA SER A 712 3.55 -17.16 -10.62
C SER A 712 4.88 -17.33 -11.34
N GLU A 713 5.72 -18.29 -10.93
CA GLU A 713 6.93 -18.67 -11.71
C GLU A 713 6.54 -19.07 -13.15
N MET A 714 5.56 -19.97 -13.33
CA MET A 714 5.11 -20.39 -14.66
C MET A 714 4.64 -19.21 -15.51
N MET A 715 3.85 -18.29 -14.94
CA MET A 715 3.38 -17.10 -15.65
C MET A 715 4.53 -16.15 -16.01
N MET A 716 5.49 -15.89 -15.12
CA MET A 716 6.62 -14.99 -15.43
C MET A 716 7.51 -15.55 -16.55
N TYR A 717 7.77 -16.86 -16.53
CA TYR A 717 8.66 -17.55 -17.47
C TYR A 717 8.08 -17.76 -18.87
N HIS A 718 6.75 -17.89 -18.99
CA HIS A 718 6.12 -18.33 -20.24
C HIS A 718 5.09 -17.36 -20.82
N ILE A 719 4.57 -16.41 -20.05
CA ILE A 719 3.78 -15.31 -20.63
C ILE A 719 4.75 -14.17 -20.98
N PRO A 720 4.69 -13.60 -22.19
CA PRO A 720 5.55 -12.49 -22.57
C PRO A 720 5.26 -11.22 -21.76
N SER A 721 6.27 -10.38 -21.57
CA SER A 721 6.04 -9.01 -21.10
C SER A 721 5.23 -8.20 -22.14
N PRO A 722 4.46 -7.18 -21.72
CA PRO A 722 3.75 -6.27 -22.63
C PRO A 722 4.59 -5.68 -23.77
N GLU A 723 5.85 -5.30 -23.53
CA GLU A 723 6.80 -4.83 -24.57
C GLU A 723 7.08 -5.92 -25.64
N LYS A 724 7.07 -7.19 -25.24
CA LYS A 724 7.34 -8.36 -26.07
C LYS A 724 6.07 -8.81 -26.80
N ALA A 725 4.96 -8.91 -26.10
CA ALA A 725 3.66 -9.34 -26.63
C ALA A 725 3.13 -8.37 -27.70
N GLN A 726 3.15 -7.06 -27.43
CA GLN A 726 2.62 -6.05 -28.36
C GLN A 726 3.33 -6.08 -29.73
N ARG A 727 4.61 -6.48 -29.80
CA ARG A 727 5.34 -6.64 -31.08
C ARG A 727 4.75 -7.72 -32.00
N HIS A 728 4.09 -8.73 -31.45
CA HIS A 728 3.46 -9.82 -32.20
C HIS A 728 1.95 -9.60 -32.39
N CYS A 729 1.29 -9.03 -31.38
CA CYS A 729 -0.16 -8.79 -31.36
C CYS A 729 -0.58 -7.50 -32.08
N VAL A 730 0.30 -6.52 -32.32
CA VAL A 730 -0.07 -5.25 -32.97
C VAL A 730 -0.73 -5.43 -34.35
N GLY A 731 -0.31 -6.43 -35.12
CA GLY A 731 -0.94 -6.74 -36.42
C GLY A 731 -2.40 -7.21 -36.32
N ASN A 732 -2.91 -7.52 -35.12
CA ASN A 732 -4.30 -7.88 -34.89
C ASN A 732 -5.22 -6.64 -34.82
N PHE A 733 -4.65 -5.44 -34.67
CA PHE A 733 -5.40 -4.17 -34.60
C PHE A 733 -5.73 -3.60 -35.99
N GLY A 734 -5.28 -4.24 -37.07
CA GLY A 734 -5.61 -3.85 -38.46
C GLY A 734 -5.03 -2.51 -38.94
N VAL A 735 -4.06 -1.94 -38.23
CA VAL A 735 -3.47 -0.62 -38.54
C VAL A 735 -2.31 -0.75 -39.54
N ASP A 736 -2.21 0.18 -40.48
CA ASP A 736 -1.06 0.32 -41.38
C ASP A 736 0.28 0.38 -40.65
N LEU A 737 1.26 -0.35 -41.18
CA LEU A 737 2.56 -0.57 -40.54
C LEU A 737 3.37 0.71 -40.30
N ASP A 738 3.18 1.72 -41.15
CA ASP A 738 3.95 2.97 -41.18
C ASP A 738 3.32 4.09 -40.32
N ASN A 739 2.21 3.83 -39.64
CA ASN A 739 1.54 4.81 -38.80
C ASN A 739 2.24 5.01 -37.44
N ILE A 740 2.25 6.25 -36.92
CA ILE A 740 2.81 6.57 -35.60
C ILE A 740 2.12 5.78 -34.47
N TYR A 741 0.80 5.59 -34.53
CA TYR A 741 0.07 4.81 -33.52
C TYR A 741 0.46 3.33 -33.57
N HIS A 742 0.60 2.75 -34.77
CA HIS A 742 1.09 1.38 -34.94
C HIS A 742 2.49 1.22 -34.33
N THR A 743 3.39 2.16 -34.61
CA THR A 743 4.77 2.14 -34.07
C THR A 743 4.81 2.28 -32.55
N SER A 744 4.04 3.20 -31.96
CA SER A 744 4.02 3.40 -30.50
C SER A 744 3.34 2.24 -29.76
N VAL A 745 2.28 1.65 -30.30
CA VAL A 745 1.68 0.42 -29.76
C VAL A 745 2.65 -0.76 -29.89
N ARG A 746 3.31 -0.94 -31.05
CA ARG A 746 4.30 -2.00 -31.29
C ARG A 746 5.48 -1.94 -30.31
N ASN A 747 5.91 -0.74 -29.93
CA ASN A 747 7.02 -0.53 -29.01
C ASN A 747 6.60 -0.47 -27.52
N CYS A 748 5.30 -0.47 -27.24
CA CYS A 748 4.73 -0.18 -25.91
C CYS A 748 5.33 1.12 -25.35
N ASP A 749 5.19 2.20 -26.11
CA ASP A 749 5.83 3.50 -25.85
C ASP A 749 5.01 4.32 -24.84
N ALA A 750 5.67 4.85 -23.80
CA ALA A 750 5.04 5.62 -22.73
C ALA A 750 4.95 7.13 -23.03
N GLU A 751 5.78 7.66 -23.93
CA GLU A 751 5.75 9.07 -24.35
C GLU A 751 5.06 9.25 -25.71
N GLY A 752 4.75 8.15 -26.40
CA GLY A 752 3.97 8.14 -27.65
C GLY A 752 2.50 8.54 -27.47
N PRO A 753 1.75 8.70 -28.57
CA PRO A 753 0.32 9.02 -28.54
C PRO A 753 -0.48 8.01 -27.70
N LEU A 754 -1.46 8.53 -26.96
CA LEU A 754 -2.36 7.72 -26.14
C LEU A 754 -3.23 6.81 -27.03
N VAL A 755 -3.11 5.51 -26.82
CA VAL A 755 -4.02 4.49 -27.36
C VAL A 755 -4.53 3.67 -26.18
N LEU A 756 -5.84 3.75 -25.93
CA LEU A 756 -6.51 2.99 -24.87
C LEU A 756 -7.69 2.21 -25.43
N TYR A 757 -7.78 0.96 -25.00
CA TYR A 757 -8.86 0.04 -25.33
C TYR A 757 -9.70 -0.24 -24.08
N VAL A 758 -11.01 -0.06 -24.16
CA VAL A 758 -11.95 -0.47 -23.09
C VAL A 758 -12.50 -1.85 -23.44
N SER A 759 -12.35 -2.80 -22.51
CA SER A 759 -12.84 -4.17 -22.63
C SER A 759 -14.23 -4.32 -22.03
N LYS A 760 -14.48 -3.72 -20.86
CA LYS A 760 -15.70 -3.94 -20.08
C LYS A 760 -16.11 -2.71 -19.28
N MET A 761 -17.41 -2.57 -19.02
CA MET A 761 -17.94 -1.63 -18.02
C MET A 761 -18.38 -2.42 -16.79
N THR A 762 -18.02 -1.95 -15.59
CA THR A 762 -18.49 -2.52 -14.32
C THR A 762 -19.25 -1.46 -13.52
N LEU A 763 -20.25 -1.88 -12.75
CA LEU A 763 -21.02 -0.97 -11.89
C LEU A 763 -20.21 -0.55 -10.67
N ALA A 764 -20.25 0.73 -10.33
CA ALA A 764 -19.71 1.23 -9.07
C ALA A 764 -20.70 0.96 -7.93
N LEU A 765 -20.17 0.59 -6.77
CA LEU A 765 -20.97 0.43 -5.55
C LEU A 765 -21.58 1.79 -5.16
N GLY A 766 -22.90 1.89 -5.34
CA GLY A 766 -23.69 3.08 -5.01
C GLY A 766 -23.88 4.10 -6.15
N LYS A 767 -25.10 4.65 -6.23
CA LYS A 767 -25.47 5.82 -7.05
C LYS A 767 -25.27 5.68 -8.58
N GLY A 768 -25.39 4.46 -9.12
CA GLY A 768 -25.64 4.22 -10.56
C GLY A 768 -24.49 4.58 -11.53
N ARG A 769 -23.26 4.70 -11.04
CA ARG A 769 -22.08 5.07 -11.85
C ARG A 769 -21.40 3.82 -12.43
N TYR A 770 -20.62 4.02 -13.48
CA TYR A 770 -19.85 2.96 -14.14
C TYR A 770 -18.35 3.22 -14.10
N PHE A 771 -17.57 2.15 -13.92
CA PHE A 771 -16.15 2.10 -14.20
C PHE A 771 -15.92 1.51 -15.60
N ALA A 772 -14.94 2.04 -16.33
CA ALA A 772 -14.43 1.44 -17.56
C ALA A 772 -13.13 0.67 -17.26
N LEU A 773 -13.11 -0.64 -17.54
CA LEU A 773 -11.94 -1.50 -17.43
C LEU A 773 -11.26 -1.61 -18.80
N GLY A 774 -9.98 -1.27 -18.88
CA GLY A 774 -9.25 -1.22 -20.15
C GLY A 774 -7.73 -1.29 -19.98
N ARG A 775 -7.01 -1.28 -21.11
CA ARG A 775 -5.55 -1.30 -21.16
C ARG A 775 -5.01 -0.10 -21.91
N VAL A 776 -3.92 0.48 -21.38
CA VAL A 776 -3.11 1.48 -22.07
C VAL A 776 -2.11 0.75 -22.97
N PHE A 777 -2.20 0.90 -24.28
CA PHE A 777 -1.27 0.26 -25.23
C PHE A 777 -0.06 1.14 -25.56
N SER A 778 -0.27 2.46 -25.64
CA SER A 778 0.78 3.47 -25.72
C SER A 778 0.33 4.77 -25.05
N GLY A 779 1.30 5.62 -24.70
CA GLY A 779 1.11 6.87 -23.97
C GLY A 779 0.87 6.68 -22.46
N LYS A 780 0.31 7.73 -21.84
CA LYS A 780 -0.07 7.78 -20.42
C LYS A 780 -1.47 8.38 -20.29
N VAL A 781 -2.25 7.84 -19.36
CA VAL A 781 -3.54 8.39 -18.92
C VAL A 781 -3.38 9.01 -17.54
N THR A 782 -4.00 10.15 -17.26
CA THR A 782 -4.17 10.66 -15.88
C THR A 782 -5.58 11.15 -15.62
N SER A 783 -5.92 11.26 -14.33
CA SER A 783 -7.02 12.08 -13.83
C SER A 783 -6.96 13.49 -14.45
N GLY A 784 -8.13 14.09 -14.73
CA GLY A 784 -8.27 15.41 -15.36
C GLY A 784 -8.04 15.46 -16.87
N MET A 785 -7.61 14.36 -17.51
CA MET A 785 -7.28 14.35 -18.94
C MET A 785 -8.54 14.25 -19.82
N ASN A 786 -8.70 15.19 -20.76
CA ASN A 786 -9.68 15.09 -21.84
C ASN A 786 -9.17 14.13 -22.94
N VAL A 787 -9.99 13.15 -23.34
CA VAL A 787 -9.65 12.18 -24.40
C VAL A 787 -10.80 11.97 -25.39
N GLN A 788 -10.49 11.46 -26.59
CA GLN A 788 -11.45 11.27 -27.69
C GLN A 788 -11.88 9.80 -27.79
N PHE A 789 -13.14 9.52 -27.46
CA PHE A 789 -13.78 8.21 -27.57
C PHE A 789 -14.36 8.04 -28.98
N LEU A 790 -13.98 6.97 -29.67
CA LEU A 790 -14.53 6.56 -30.96
C LEU A 790 -15.54 5.43 -30.75
N SER A 791 -16.78 5.65 -31.18
CA SER A 791 -17.84 4.63 -31.17
C SER A 791 -17.74 3.65 -32.38
N PRO A 792 -18.35 2.45 -32.29
CA PRO A 792 -18.48 1.44 -33.35
C PRO A 792 -18.84 1.92 -34.74
N SER A 793 -19.70 2.93 -34.79
CA SER A 793 -20.20 3.48 -36.04
C SER A 793 -19.29 4.59 -36.59
N TYR A 794 -18.13 4.83 -35.97
CA TYR A 794 -17.20 5.90 -36.35
C TYR A 794 -16.63 5.68 -37.75
N GLY A 795 -17.25 6.33 -38.74
CA GLY A 795 -16.78 6.36 -40.11
C GLY A 795 -15.54 7.25 -40.29
N ILE A 796 -14.62 6.79 -41.13
CA ILE A 796 -13.43 7.52 -41.59
C ILE A 796 -13.84 8.92 -42.09
N GLY A 797 -13.34 9.97 -41.45
CA GLY A 797 -13.63 11.35 -41.82
C GLY A 797 -15.01 11.87 -41.41
N GLU A 798 -15.89 11.05 -40.83
CA GLU A 798 -17.12 11.54 -40.20
C GLU A 798 -16.82 12.15 -38.81
N ARG A 799 -17.70 13.06 -38.38
CA ARG A 799 -17.73 13.60 -37.00
C ARG A 799 -18.84 13.01 -36.12
N LYS A 800 -19.65 12.10 -36.67
CA LYS A 800 -20.56 11.27 -35.87
C LYS A 800 -19.74 10.33 -35.01
N ASP A 801 -20.33 9.84 -33.92
CA ASP A 801 -19.74 8.78 -33.08
C ASP A 801 -18.36 9.10 -32.47
N LEU A 802 -17.98 10.38 -32.44
CA LEU A 802 -16.82 10.94 -31.77
C LEU A 802 -17.26 11.73 -30.52
N TYR A 803 -16.73 11.38 -29.35
CA TYR A 803 -17.06 12.07 -28.09
C TYR A 803 -15.79 12.49 -27.34
N ILE A 804 -15.73 13.75 -26.87
CA ILE A 804 -14.68 14.21 -25.95
C ILE A 804 -15.22 14.08 -24.52
N LYS A 805 -14.45 13.46 -23.62
CA LYS A 805 -14.77 13.43 -22.17
C LYS A 805 -13.51 13.51 -21.32
N CYS A 806 -13.66 14.08 -20.12
CA CYS A 806 -12.63 14.11 -19.09
C CYS A 806 -12.61 12.79 -18.30
N ILE A 807 -11.43 12.19 -18.12
CA ILE A 807 -11.20 11.05 -17.23
C ILE A 807 -11.11 11.58 -15.80
N LYS A 808 -12.16 11.38 -14.98
CA LYS A 808 -12.21 11.95 -13.62
C LYS A 808 -11.13 11.37 -12.69
N SER A 809 -10.98 10.05 -12.67
CA SER A 809 -9.92 9.38 -11.90
C SER A 809 -9.54 8.04 -12.52
N SER A 810 -8.29 7.63 -12.32
CA SER A 810 -7.79 6.28 -12.60
C SER A 810 -7.61 5.49 -11.29
N LEU A 811 -7.83 4.18 -11.36
CA LEU A 811 -7.83 3.25 -10.22
C LEU A 811 -7.12 1.95 -10.61
N ILE A 812 -6.56 1.25 -9.62
CA ILE A 812 -6.10 -0.15 -9.73
C ILE A 812 -6.96 -1.02 -8.80
N TRP A 813 -7.02 -2.33 -9.08
CA TRP A 813 -7.72 -3.32 -8.28
C TRP A 813 -6.71 -4.31 -7.69
N ILE A 814 -6.33 -4.13 -6.44
CA ILE A 814 -5.41 -5.02 -5.70
C ILE A 814 -6.29 -5.92 -4.84
N GLY A 815 -6.87 -6.93 -5.49
CA GLY A 815 -7.94 -7.74 -4.93
C GLY A 815 -9.21 -6.91 -4.68
N ASP A 816 -9.59 -6.76 -3.41
CA ASP A 816 -10.70 -5.92 -2.96
C ASP A 816 -10.34 -4.42 -2.88
N LYS A 817 -9.07 -4.09 -2.61
CA LYS A 817 -8.59 -2.71 -2.50
C LYS A 817 -8.61 -1.98 -3.85
N ARG A 818 -9.11 -0.74 -3.82
CA ARG A 818 -9.19 0.18 -4.98
C ARG A 818 -8.34 1.43 -4.74
N GLU A 819 -7.08 1.37 -5.11
CA GLU A 819 -6.15 2.50 -4.98
C GLU A 819 -6.37 3.54 -6.08
N LEU A 820 -6.27 4.83 -5.72
CA LEU A 820 -6.39 5.96 -6.64
C LEU A 820 -5.03 6.39 -7.15
N VAL A 821 -4.89 6.42 -8.47
CA VAL A 821 -3.59 6.36 -9.14
C VAL A 821 -3.41 7.58 -10.02
N GLU A 822 -2.40 8.40 -9.71
CA GLU A 822 -2.07 9.64 -10.43
C GLU A 822 -1.38 9.43 -11.79
N GLY A 823 -1.64 8.29 -12.42
CA GLY A 823 -1.29 8.04 -13.81
C GLY A 823 -1.09 6.57 -14.12
N SER A 824 -1.59 6.14 -15.27
CA SER A 824 -1.39 4.80 -15.81
C SER A 824 -0.62 4.91 -17.13
N SER A 825 0.58 4.34 -17.17
CA SER A 825 1.41 4.24 -18.37
C SER A 825 1.01 3.07 -19.25
N CYS A 826 1.46 3.06 -20.50
CA CYS A 826 1.43 1.91 -21.39
C CYS A 826 1.79 0.61 -20.66
N SER A 827 1.15 -0.50 -21.05
CA SER A 827 1.16 -1.84 -20.45
C SER A 827 0.28 -2.09 -19.22
N SER A 828 -0.17 -1.05 -18.51
CA SER A 828 -1.05 -1.21 -17.34
C SER A 828 -2.53 -1.41 -17.73
N ILE A 829 -3.30 -2.01 -16.81
CA ILE A 829 -4.75 -2.23 -16.92
C ILE A 829 -5.49 -1.42 -15.84
N PRO A 830 -5.71 -0.12 -16.05
CA PRO A 830 -6.47 0.71 -15.13
C PRO A 830 -7.99 0.47 -15.21
N GLY A 831 -8.67 0.76 -14.10
CA GLY A 831 -10.10 1.08 -14.07
C GLY A 831 -10.31 2.59 -14.03
N HIS A 832 -11.18 3.14 -14.88
CA HIS A 832 -11.47 4.58 -14.92
C HIS A 832 -12.89 4.91 -14.47
N ARG A 833 -13.07 6.00 -13.72
CA ARG A 833 -14.35 6.36 -13.06
C ARG A 833 -15.21 7.34 -13.87
N ASP A 834 -16.52 7.09 -13.89
CA ASP A 834 -17.59 7.98 -14.41
C ASP A 834 -17.47 8.37 -15.90
N LEU A 835 -17.27 7.41 -16.81
CA LEU A 835 -17.13 7.71 -18.25
C LEU A 835 -18.44 7.67 -19.08
N PHE A 836 -19.49 6.96 -18.67
CA PHE A 836 -20.74 6.83 -19.44
C PHE A 836 -22.00 6.83 -18.57
N ASP A 837 -23.08 7.38 -19.14
CA ASP A 837 -24.37 7.61 -18.46
C ASP A 837 -25.58 7.07 -19.26
N LYS A 838 -25.31 6.48 -20.45
CA LYS A 838 -26.20 5.69 -21.34
C LYS A 838 -25.42 5.23 -22.58
N ALA A 839 -25.08 3.94 -22.69
CA ALA A 839 -24.62 3.26 -23.90
C ALA A 839 -24.50 1.74 -23.64
N THR A 840 -24.54 0.90 -24.67
CA THR A 840 -24.51 -0.57 -24.53
C THR A 840 -23.35 -1.18 -25.35
N TYR A 841 -22.44 -1.92 -24.67
CA TYR A 841 -21.34 -2.78 -25.21
C TYR A 841 -20.23 -2.10 -26.06
N THR A 842 -19.46 -2.93 -26.80
CA THR A 842 -18.90 -2.67 -28.17
C THR A 842 -17.36 -2.25 -28.14
N THR A 843 -16.39 -2.87 -28.88
CA THR A 843 -14.86 -2.68 -28.92
C THR A 843 -14.05 -2.75 -30.33
N VAL A 844 -13.41 -1.67 -30.86
CA VAL A 844 -13.25 -1.02 -32.27
C VAL A 844 -13.11 -1.68 -33.68
N ASN A 845 -13.47 -0.89 -34.75
CA ASN A 845 -12.95 -0.93 -36.17
C ASN A 845 -13.16 0.38 -37.05
N CYS A 846 -12.10 1.11 -37.49
CA CYS A 846 -12.03 1.94 -38.74
C CYS A 846 -10.66 2.66 -38.98
N MET A 847 -10.42 3.20 -40.21
CA MET A 847 -9.23 3.91 -40.76
C MET A 847 -8.10 3.01 -41.35
N GLU A 848 -7.66 3.09 -42.62
CA GLU A 848 -8.08 3.94 -43.77
C GLU A 848 -8.10 3.18 -45.13
N HIS A 849 -9.09 3.49 -45.97
CA HIS A 849 -9.27 3.15 -47.41
C HIS A 849 -9.33 1.68 -47.92
N LYS A 850 -9.92 1.52 -49.12
CA LYS A 850 -10.48 0.28 -49.68
C LYS A 850 -9.47 -0.65 -50.37
N GLN A 851 -9.41 -1.92 -49.92
CA GLN A 851 -9.75 -3.12 -50.72
C GLN A 851 -9.66 -4.43 -49.87
N GLY A 852 -10.59 -5.38 -50.05
CA GLY A 852 -10.35 -6.80 -49.72
C GLY A 852 -10.92 -7.40 -48.41
N LEU A 853 -11.89 -6.79 -47.72
CA LEU A 853 -12.47 -7.33 -46.46
C LEU A 853 -13.94 -7.79 -46.58
N GLU A 854 -14.19 -8.86 -47.34
CA GLU A 854 -15.54 -9.47 -47.45
C GLU A 854 -15.76 -10.71 -46.54
N ASN A 855 -14.70 -11.27 -45.94
CA ASN A 855 -14.72 -12.65 -45.38
C ASN A 855 -14.65 -12.81 -43.85
N HIS A 856 -14.70 -11.74 -43.04
CA HIS A 856 -14.65 -11.86 -41.57
C HIS A 856 -15.78 -11.12 -40.84
N SER A 857 -16.91 -11.80 -40.70
CA SER A 857 -18.19 -11.28 -40.16
C SER A 857 -18.30 -11.25 -38.63
N HIS A 858 -17.25 -11.63 -37.89
CA HIS A 858 -17.30 -11.95 -36.45
C HIS A 858 -16.99 -10.78 -35.49
N TRP A 859 -16.52 -9.63 -35.99
CA TRP A 859 -16.10 -8.49 -35.17
C TRP A 859 -17.09 -7.32 -35.30
N LYS A 860 -18.29 -7.48 -34.72
CA LYS A 860 -19.39 -6.49 -34.84
C LYS A 860 -19.56 -5.57 -33.63
N HIS A 861 -18.87 -5.83 -32.54
CA HIS A 861 -19.01 -5.04 -31.33
C HIS A 861 -17.74 -4.16 -31.17
N CYS A 862 -17.76 -2.83 -31.48
CA CYS A 862 -16.64 -1.90 -31.87
C CYS A 862 -16.27 -0.46 -31.20
N VAL A 863 -16.01 -0.16 -29.90
CA VAL A 863 -15.40 1.13 -29.35
C VAL A 863 -13.85 1.14 -29.19
N CYS A 864 -13.12 2.26 -29.41
CA CYS A 864 -11.74 2.53 -28.87
C CYS A 864 -11.52 4.00 -28.48
N VAL A 865 -10.37 4.32 -27.87
CA VAL A 865 -9.96 5.70 -27.52
C VAL A 865 -8.61 6.04 -28.14
N TYR A 866 -8.56 7.15 -28.89
CA TYR A 866 -7.36 7.71 -29.52
C TYR A 866 -7.18 9.17 -29.09
N PHE A 867 -6.04 9.78 -29.38
CA PHE A 867 -5.88 11.22 -29.24
C PHE A 867 -4.90 11.82 -30.24
N ARG A 868 -5.34 12.91 -30.89
CA ARG A 868 -4.46 13.89 -31.55
C ARG A 868 -4.45 15.15 -30.67
N PRO A 869 -3.30 15.76 -30.36
CA PRO A 869 -3.28 17.00 -29.59
C PRO A 869 -4.08 18.08 -30.31
N VAL A 870 -5.07 18.62 -29.60
CA VAL A 870 -5.77 19.85 -29.92
C VAL A 870 -5.23 20.89 -28.94
N ASN A 871 -4.67 21.97 -29.47
CA ASN A 871 -4.25 23.14 -28.69
C ASN A 871 -5.47 23.96 -28.24
#